data_AF-A0A8C1BD07-F1
#
_entry.id   AF-A0A8C1BD07-F1
#
_cell.length_a   1.000
_cell.length_b   1.000
_cell.length_c   1.000
_cell.angle_alpha   90.00
_cell.angle_beta   90.00
_cell.angle_gamma   90.00
#
_symmetry.space_group_name_H-M   'P 1'
#
loop_
_entity.id
_entity.type
_entity.pdbx_description
1 polymer ?
#
loop_
_entity_poly.entity_id
_entity_poly.type
_entity_poly.pdbx_seq_one_letter_code
_entity_poly.pdbx_strand_id
1 'polypeptide(L)'
;MGKTKNNKFKRPSFSPDGLSATAVKQTVEESEDEDSPAAELLDKLQSPSADVREYACASISRVVQQSQTIPGFLQRDAVRKIGPLLLDRSLAVRETAAGALRNLSACGGPEVCEDMVRQDALTPLSALLKECCAGFDGSSSPAVKGQKHTVEDVANEAVNLLWNLCESSSTAVAVFNKTGLLDVLLHCLQRHPQNMELAISAAHCLHTVTEENAELMRSVNAAVFGVLENILFSTHTSMEYTLLRTLAAGKRAHDTGRVVKTFTKSNTSILKTLATTLSHSLGLDAGELIPELWRAESAHERPAGHEAEEMEEDVRDEKMNGRKPNGRISKTKNDISDLLPRDRLELREAKALLSAQQTSLEIIVNMYCSDEPSDDEWEEMSSSDESEMCADGMSDTNSSLFSPLCLSAELHTILLNHNIPQQVLKKAEFPSAAALDCENPNLTVFDSSRMQRVQCRALTCLHNILSSMDTEFLGGASGLQAVAQHLSSLVFSSAEALKDEEFLEAVTSALRSLLQIMATKNIPQCMTPHQLMSFCEAATSCELVSVRVNALAILGITGSSLAKEKNTADTLQLIGNALLNIAMKDSNLVVCGEALDALFDVFADGDEAEKAGKNINLLSSLKALQPGFRLRKEGKGKYSPDQLCVLDNMRINLKRFISYLENLQRK
;
A
#
# COMPACT_ATOMS: atom_id res chain seq x y z
N MET A 1 2.74 3.37 -3.14
CA MET A 1 3.56 3.92 -2.03
C MET A 1 3.13 5.37 -1.79
N GLY A 2 2.07 5.57 -1.01
CA GLY A 2 1.44 6.88 -0.82
C GLY A 2 1.89 7.55 0.48
N LYS A 3 3.05 8.19 0.49
CA LYS A 3 3.35 9.20 1.52
C LYS A 3 2.75 10.53 1.08
N THR A 4 1.75 11.00 1.80
CA THR A 4 1.17 12.33 1.59
C THR A 4 2.27 13.37 1.77
N LYS A 5 2.65 14.06 0.68
CA LYS A 5 3.65 15.13 0.73
C LYS A 5 3.14 16.26 1.64
N ASN A 6 3.89 16.55 2.70
CA ASN A 6 3.66 17.66 3.61
C ASN A 6 3.60 19.00 2.83
N ASN A 7 2.41 19.58 2.70
CA ASN A 7 2.26 20.96 2.23
C ASN A 7 2.74 21.91 3.33
N LYS A 8 3.91 22.53 3.11
CA LYS A 8 4.40 23.63 3.95
C LYS A 8 3.42 24.82 3.84
N PHE A 9 2.59 25.02 4.86
CA PHE A 9 1.81 26.25 4.99
C PHE A 9 2.74 27.46 5.21
N LYS A 10 2.51 28.52 4.43
CA LYS A 10 3.16 29.83 4.60
C LYS A 10 2.85 30.40 5.99
N ARG A 11 3.88 30.82 6.71
CA ARG A 11 3.76 31.57 7.97
C ARG A 11 2.97 32.87 7.73
N PRO A 12 1.98 33.22 8.56
CA PRO A 12 1.43 34.57 8.57
C PRO A 12 2.50 35.55 9.04
N SER A 13 2.72 36.62 8.28
CA SER A 13 3.57 37.73 8.71
C SER A 13 2.86 38.52 9.81
N PHE A 14 3.41 38.54 11.01
CA PHE A 14 2.97 39.44 12.07
C PHE A 14 3.53 40.86 11.83
N SER A 15 2.67 41.87 11.92
CA SER A 15 3.07 43.28 12.08
C SER A 15 2.96 43.68 13.55
N PRO A 16 3.65 44.73 14.03
CA PRO A 16 3.99 44.90 15.45
C PRO A 16 2.82 45.25 16.39
N ASP A 17 1.62 45.53 15.89
CA ASP A 17 0.47 45.92 16.70
C ASP A 17 -0.62 44.85 16.58
N GLY A 18 -0.64 43.91 17.53
CA GLY A 18 -1.41 42.67 17.49
C GLY A 18 -2.92 42.79 17.64
N LEU A 19 -3.64 43.10 16.56
CA LEU A 19 -5.08 42.85 16.42
C LEU A 19 -5.43 42.47 14.97
N SER A 20 -6.10 41.33 14.78
CA SER A 20 -6.65 40.91 13.48
C SER A 20 -8.06 41.47 13.30
N ALA A 21 -8.25 42.28 12.25
CA ALA A 21 -9.55 42.80 11.83
C ALA A 21 -10.07 41.97 10.66
N THR A 22 -11.02 41.05 10.94
CA THR A 22 -12.36 40.94 10.31
C THR A 22 -12.98 39.61 10.77
N ALA A 23 -13.70 39.67 11.89
CA ALA A 23 -14.57 38.61 12.36
C ALA A 23 -15.90 38.67 11.59
N VAL A 24 -16.14 37.70 10.70
CA VAL A 24 -17.50 37.34 10.32
C VAL A 24 -18.01 36.44 11.44
N LYS A 25 -18.95 36.97 12.24
CA LYS A 25 -19.69 36.23 13.27
C LYS A 25 -20.42 35.04 12.61
N GLN A 26 -19.83 33.85 12.70
CA GLN A 26 -20.61 32.64 12.94
C GLN A 26 -20.66 32.48 14.45
N THR A 27 -21.82 32.77 15.02
CA THR A 27 -22.18 32.40 16.38
C THR A 27 -22.12 30.89 16.49
N VAL A 28 -21.00 30.38 17.00
CA VAL A 28 -20.99 29.10 17.70
C VAL A 28 -21.77 29.38 18.97
N GLU A 29 -23.01 28.88 19.04
CA GLU A 29 -23.66 28.69 20.32
C GLU A 29 -22.75 27.73 21.11
N GLU A 30 -22.07 28.26 22.11
CA GLU A 30 -21.58 27.48 23.24
C GLU A 30 -22.82 26.93 23.95
N SER A 31 -23.37 25.82 23.45
CA SER A 31 -24.21 24.96 24.26
C SER A 31 -23.28 24.24 25.22
N GLU A 32 -23.47 24.48 26.51
CA GLU A 32 -22.91 23.66 27.58
C GLU A 32 -23.34 22.20 27.36
N ASP A 33 -22.48 21.41 26.69
CA ASP A 33 -22.63 19.97 26.50
C ASP A 33 -22.29 19.23 27.82
N GLU A 34 -23.05 19.51 28.90
CA GLU A 34 -23.00 18.73 30.14
C GLU A 34 -23.59 17.31 29.95
N ASP A 35 -24.40 17.09 28.90
CA ASP A 35 -25.08 15.81 28.61
C ASP A 35 -24.41 14.96 27.51
N SER A 36 -23.15 15.24 27.13
CA SER A 36 -22.48 14.37 26.15
C SER A 36 -21.93 13.09 26.82
N PRO A 37 -22.12 11.90 26.23
CA PRO A 37 -21.63 10.64 26.80
C PRO A 37 -20.10 10.62 26.99
N ALA A 38 -19.37 11.48 26.28
CA ALA A 38 -17.94 11.66 26.46
C ALA A 38 -17.59 12.31 27.81
N ALA A 39 -18.38 13.28 28.28
CA ALA A 39 -18.15 13.94 29.57
C ALA A 39 -18.33 12.95 30.73
N GLU A 40 -19.46 12.24 30.76
CA GLU A 40 -19.78 11.28 31.82
C GLU A 40 -18.72 10.17 31.92
N LEU A 41 -18.30 9.60 30.78
CA LEU A 41 -17.30 8.54 30.75
C LEU A 41 -15.92 9.04 31.20
N LEU A 42 -15.51 10.23 30.78
CA LEU A 42 -14.21 10.80 31.16
C LEU A 42 -14.15 11.17 32.65
N ASP A 43 -15.27 11.54 33.27
CA ASP A 43 -15.32 11.84 34.71
C ASP A 43 -15.22 10.55 35.55
N LYS A 44 -15.83 9.45 35.09
CA LYS A 44 -15.73 8.13 35.74
C LYS A 44 -14.30 7.59 35.81
N LEU A 45 -13.39 8.05 34.94
CA LEU A 45 -11.96 7.69 34.96
C LEU A 45 -11.25 8.14 36.26
N GLN A 46 -11.77 9.15 36.96
CA GLN A 46 -11.20 9.64 38.22
C GLN A 46 -11.75 8.92 39.46
N SER A 47 -12.62 7.91 39.26
CA SER A 47 -13.20 7.14 40.36
C SER A 47 -12.12 6.41 41.17
N PRO A 48 -12.22 6.37 42.52
CA PRO A 48 -11.33 5.54 43.34
C PRO A 48 -11.54 4.04 43.08
N SER A 49 -12.71 3.62 42.58
CA SER A 49 -13.01 2.22 42.27
C SER A 49 -12.38 1.80 40.95
N ALA A 50 -11.56 0.74 40.98
CA ALA A 50 -10.95 0.18 39.78
C ALA A 50 -11.99 -0.33 38.78
N ASP A 51 -13.07 -0.95 39.25
CA ASP A 51 -14.14 -1.49 38.40
C ASP A 51 -14.85 -0.37 37.62
N VAL A 52 -15.02 0.80 38.22
CA VAL A 52 -15.62 1.97 37.56
C VAL A 52 -14.68 2.54 36.49
N ARG A 53 -13.37 2.59 36.77
CA ARG A 53 -12.37 3.03 35.78
C ARG A 53 -12.26 2.04 34.62
N GLU A 54 -12.24 0.74 34.90
CA GLU A 54 -12.24 -0.32 33.89
C GLU A 54 -13.48 -0.19 32.98
N TYR A 55 -14.66 -0.08 33.58
CA TYR A 55 -15.91 0.12 32.84
C TYR A 55 -15.88 1.36 31.96
N ALA A 56 -15.39 2.49 32.49
CA ALA A 56 -15.29 3.73 31.74
C ALA A 56 -14.32 3.58 30.54
N CYS A 57 -13.12 3.04 30.76
CA CYS A 57 -12.17 2.76 29.68
C CYS A 57 -12.75 1.80 28.62
N ALA A 58 -13.38 0.71 29.03
CA ALA A 58 -14.01 -0.25 28.12
C ALA A 58 -15.15 0.39 27.31
N SER A 59 -15.94 1.24 27.94
CA SER A 59 -17.03 1.98 27.27
C SER A 59 -16.47 2.98 26.26
N ILE A 60 -15.43 3.74 26.63
CA ILE A 60 -14.74 4.65 25.71
C ILE A 60 -14.20 3.87 24.52
N SER A 61 -13.51 2.74 24.77
CA SER A 61 -12.98 1.86 23.73
C SER A 61 -14.03 1.42 22.71
N ARG A 62 -15.26 1.12 23.15
CA ARG A 62 -16.39 0.80 22.27
C ARG A 62 -16.93 2.02 21.52
N VAL A 63 -17.11 3.15 22.21
CA VAL A 63 -17.71 4.35 21.61
C VAL A 63 -16.81 4.94 20.53
N VAL A 64 -15.49 5.02 20.75
CA VAL A 64 -14.55 5.64 19.80
C VAL A 64 -14.37 4.84 18.50
N GLN A 65 -14.90 3.62 18.40
CA GLN A 65 -14.97 2.88 17.13
C GLN A 65 -15.86 3.61 16.10
N GLN A 66 -16.78 4.42 16.60
CA GLN A 66 -17.60 5.32 15.81
C GLN A 66 -16.87 6.65 15.64
N SER A 67 -16.23 6.86 14.48
CA SER A 67 -15.34 7.99 14.22
C SER A 67 -15.99 9.37 14.46
N GLN A 68 -17.31 9.49 14.32
CA GLN A 68 -18.06 10.72 14.60
C GLN A 68 -18.03 11.14 16.09
N THR A 69 -17.74 10.21 17.01
CA THR A 69 -17.70 10.50 18.46
C THR A 69 -16.34 10.99 18.92
N ILE A 70 -15.27 10.68 18.17
CA ILE A 70 -13.87 10.98 18.49
C ILE A 70 -13.64 12.47 18.78
N PRO A 71 -14.15 13.43 17.98
CA PRO A 71 -13.95 14.86 18.25
C PRO A 71 -14.42 15.29 19.65
N GLY A 72 -15.53 14.72 20.14
CA GLY A 72 -16.08 15.05 21.46
C GLY A 72 -15.18 14.60 22.62
N PHE A 73 -14.46 13.49 22.44
CA PHE A 73 -13.45 13.01 23.40
C PHE A 73 -12.17 13.85 23.34
N LEU A 74 -11.67 14.16 22.14
CA LEU A 74 -10.43 14.92 21.97
C LEU A 74 -10.55 16.36 22.50
N GLN A 75 -11.69 17.02 22.29
CA GLN A 75 -11.97 18.35 22.86
C GLN A 75 -11.96 18.38 24.40
N ARG A 76 -12.10 17.22 25.05
CA ARG A 76 -12.15 17.06 26.52
C ARG A 76 -10.88 16.42 27.09
N ASP A 77 -9.77 16.51 26.36
CA ASP A 77 -8.46 16.00 26.75
C ASP A 77 -8.44 14.49 27.09
N ALA A 78 -9.21 13.69 26.35
CA ALA A 78 -9.31 12.24 26.60
C ALA A 78 -7.93 11.55 26.67
N VAL A 79 -6.98 11.93 25.81
CA VAL A 79 -5.63 11.35 25.81
C VAL A 79 -4.90 11.63 27.13
N ARG A 80 -4.93 12.87 27.65
CA ARG A 80 -4.33 13.21 28.95
C ARG A 80 -5.03 12.56 30.13
N LYS A 81 -6.34 12.32 30.03
CA LYS A 81 -7.11 11.66 31.10
C LYS A 81 -6.88 10.14 31.14
N ILE A 82 -6.76 9.49 29.97
CA ILE A 82 -6.58 8.03 29.86
C ILE A 82 -5.10 7.64 29.97
N GLY A 83 -4.16 8.45 29.46
CA GLY A 83 -2.73 8.16 29.44
C GLY A 83 -2.14 7.71 30.80
N PRO A 84 -2.43 8.40 31.92
CA PRO A 84 -1.98 7.97 33.24
C PRO A 84 -2.51 6.60 33.69
N LEU A 85 -3.69 6.18 33.20
CA LEU A 85 -4.30 4.89 33.53
C LEU A 85 -3.57 3.70 32.92
N LEU A 86 -2.68 3.92 31.94
CA LEU A 86 -1.74 2.90 31.48
C LEU A 86 -0.85 2.37 32.61
N LEU A 87 -0.67 3.16 33.68
CA LEU A 87 0.12 2.79 34.86
C LEU A 87 -0.75 2.59 36.11
N ASP A 88 -2.05 2.30 35.95
CA ASP A 88 -2.97 2.02 37.06
C ASP A 88 -2.49 0.82 37.91
N ARG A 89 -3.01 0.64 39.12
CA ARG A 89 -2.66 -0.55 39.93
C ARG A 89 -3.39 -1.82 39.46
N SER A 90 -4.53 -1.68 38.80
CA SER A 90 -5.32 -2.79 38.28
C SER A 90 -4.93 -3.13 36.84
N LEU A 91 -4.59 -4.40 36.58
CA LEU A 91 -4.31 -4.89 35.22
C LEU A 91 -5.51 -4.68 34.27
N ALA A 92 -6.73 -4.87 34.77
CA ALA A 92 -7.94 -4.70 33.97
C ALA A 92 -8.13 -3.24 33.50
N VAL A 93 -7.79 -2.27 34.37
CA VAL A 93 -7.81 -0.84 34.01
C VAL A 93 -6.71 -0.53 32.99
N ARG A 94 -5.51 -1.10 33.14
CA ARG A 94 -4.42 -0.91 32.16
C ARG A 94 -4.79 -1.45 30.79
N GLU A 95 -5.33 -2.67 30.72
CA GLU A 95 -5.74 -3.30 29.46
C GLU A 95 -6.81 -2.46 28.76
N THR A 96 -7.87 -2.09 29.48
CA THR A 96 -8.98 -1.32 28.91
C THR A 96 -8.56 0.11 28.53
N ALA A 97 -7.66 0.75 29.29
CA ALA A 97 -7.11 2.05 28.96
C ALA A 97 -6.23 2.00 27.69
N ALA A 98 -5.36 1.00 27.57
CA ALA A 98 -4.55 0.76 26.38
C ALA A 98 -5.44 0.50 25.16
N GLY A 99 -6.47 -0.35 25.30
CA GLY A 99 -7.43 -0.62 24.23
C GLY A 99 -8.25 0.60 23.82
N ALA A 100 -8.62 1.47 24.77
CA ALA A 100 -9.31 2.73 24.45
C ALA A 100 -8.44 3.67 23.63
N LEU A 101 -7.17 3.85 24.01
CA LEU A 101 -6.21 4.66 23.26
C LEU A 101 -5.90 4.03 21.89
N ARG A 102 -5.74 2.70 21.82
CA ARG A 102 -5.57 1.97 20.56
C ARG A 102 -6.72 2.27 19.60
N ASN A 103 -7.97 2.14 20.04
CA ASN A 103 -9.13 2.40 19.17
C ASN A 103 -9.22 3.87 18.76
N LEU A 104 -8.94 4.79 19.70
CA LEU A 104 -8.92 6.22 19.41
C LEU A 104 -7.87 6.56 18.33
N SER A 105 -6.69 5.93 18.38
CA SER A 105 -5.64 6.09 17.36
C SER A 105 -6.04 5.48 16.01
N ALA A 106 -6.53 4.24 15.98
CA ALA A 106 -6.90 3.53 14.75
C ALA A 106 -8.12 4.16 14.03
N CYS A 107 -9.17 4.50 14.79
CA CYS A 107 -10.39 5.08 14.23
C CYS A 107 -10.28 6.59 13.99
N GLY A 108 -9.37 7.27 14.70
CA GLY A 108 -9.10 8.71 14.55
C GLY A 108 -8.16 9.05 13.40
N GLY A 109 -7.34 8.09 12.96
CA GLY A 109 -6.39 8.26 11.86
C GLY A 109 -5.14 9.07 12.25
N PRO A 110 -4.28 9.40 11.26
CA PRO A 110 -2.93 9.92 11.51
C PRO A 110 -2.88 11.22 12.32
N GLU A 111 -3.88 12.09 12.16
CA GLU A 111 -3.96 13.37 12.89
C GLU A 111 -4.11 13.16 14.40
N VAL A 112 -4.89 12.14 14.80
CA VAL A 112 -5.12 11.79 16.20
C VAL A 112 -3.88 11.11 16.79
N CYS A 113 -3.21 10.22 16.04
CA CYS A 113 -1.93 9.64 16.46
C CYS A 113 -0.88 10.73 16.73
N GLU A 114 -0.76 11.69 15.82
CA GLU A 114 0.15 12.83 15.96
C GLU A 114 -0.20 13.70 17.17
N ASP A 115 -1.48 13.93 17.44
CA ASP A 115 -1.92 14.65 18.63
C ASP A 115 -1.62 13.88 19.93
N MET A 116 -1.83 12.56 19.96
CA MET A 116 -1.45 11.70 21.08
C MET A 116 0.04 11.80 21.41
N VAL A 117 0.89 11.82 20.40
CA VAL A 117 2.34 11.98 20.57
C VAL A 117 2.67 13.35 21.16
N ARG A 118 2.02 14.43 20.71
CA ARG A 118 2.19 15.79 21.28
C ARG A 118 1.72 15.88 22.73
N GLN A 119 0.73 15.08 23.10
CA GLN A 119 0.21 14.97 24.47
C GLN A 119 1.01 14.00 25.35
N ASP A 120 2.20 13.55 24.90
CA ASP A 120 3.12 12.69 25.64
C ASP A 120 2.54 11.30 26.00
N ALA A 121 1.69 10.73 25.14
CA ALA A 121 1.15 9.37 25.35
C ALA A 121 2.25 8.27 25.36
N LEU A 122 3.37 8.51 24.69
CA LEU A 122 4.47 7.54 24.57
C LEU A 122 5.24 7.33 25.88
N THR A 123 5.29 8.31 26.77
CA THR A 123 5.99 8.17 28.06
C THR A 123 5.35 7.11 28.96
N PRO A 124 4.05 7.19 29.32
CA PRO A 124 3.38 6.14 30.09
C PRO A 124 3.30 4.81 29.32
N LEU A 125 3.14 4.84 27.99
CA LEU A 125 3.15 3.63 27.17
C LEU A 125 4.48 2.88 27.21
N SER A 126 5.60 3.59 27.10
CA SER A 126 6.95 2.99 27.17
C SER A 126 7.22 2.38 28.54
N ALA A 127 6.73 3.02 29.60
CA ALA A 127 6.85 2.50 30.97
C ALA A 127 6.02 1.22 31.15
N LEU A 128 4.76 1.23 30.69
CA LEU A 128 3.88 0.07 30.74
C LEU A 128 4.49 -1.14 30.02
N LEU A 129 4.97 -0.95 28.80
CA LEU A 129 5.56 -2.03 27.99
C LEU A 129 6.79 -2.66 28.67
N LYS A 130 7.65 -1.84 29.28
CA LYS A 130 8.80 -2.33 30.05
C LYS A 130 8.39 -3.11 31.30
N GLU A 131 7.35 -2.65 32.00
CA GLU A 131 6.79 -3.35 33.17
C GLU A 131 6.17 -4.69 32.77
N CYS A 132 5.43 -4.73 31.66
CA CYS A 132 4.87 -5.96 31.11
C CYS A 132 5.95 -6.99 30.77
N CYS A 133 7.01 -6.59 30.05
CA CYS A 133 8.11 -7.50 29.72
C CYS A 133 8.83 -8.04 30.96
N ALA A 134 9.05 -7.21 31.98
CA ALA A 134 9.60 -7.68 33.26
C ALA A 134 8.67 -8.69 33.97
N GLY A 135 7.35 -8.61 33.72
CA GLY A 135 6.36 -9.54 34.24
C GLY A 135 6.32 -10.90 33.54
N PHE A 136 6.87 -11.03 32.33
CA PHE A 136 6.84 -12.29 31.56
C PHE A 136 7.66 -13.41 32.22
N ASP A 137 8.77 -13.08 32.89
CA ASP A 137 9.64 -14.05 33.56
C ASP A 137 9.03 -14.57 34.89
N GLY A 138 8.10 -13.80 35.48
CA GLY A 138 7.40 -14.14 36.71
C GLY A 138 6.21 -15.10 36.52
N SER A 139 5.75 -15.34 35.29
CA SER A 139 4.52 -16.08 34.99
C SER A 139 4.70 -17.60 34.82
N SER A 140 5.76 -18.18 35.36
CA SER A 140 6.06 -19.62 35.29
C SER A 140 5.14 -20.52 36.16
N SER A 141 4.18 -19.96 36.88
CA SER A 141 3.07 -20.70 37.49
C SER A 141 1.93 -20.90 36.47
N PRO A 142 1.34 -22.10 36.33
CA PRO A 142 0.20 -22.30 35.45
C PRO A 142 -0.90 -21.32 35.80
N ALA A 143 -1.38 -20.57 34.80
CA ALA A 143 -2.45 -19.59 34.94
C ALA A 143 -3.58 -20.18 35.79
N VAL A 144 -3.93 -19.49 36.88
CA VAL A 144 -5.10 -19.87 37.67
C VAL A 144 -6.29 -19.78 36.73
N LYS A 145 -6.91 -20.92 36.40
CA LYS A 145 -8.11 -20.98 35.56
C LYS A 145 -9.13 -19.97 36.09
N GLY A 146 -9.43 -18.92 35.31
CA GLY A 146 -10.40 -17.88 35.65
C GLY A 146 -9.86 -16.46 35.80
N GLN A 147 -8.56 -16.21 35.62
CA GLN A 147 -8.03 -14.83 35.60
C GLN A 147 -8.37 -14.16 34.25
N LYS A 148 -9.25 -13.14 34.30
CA LYS A 148 -9.84 -12.48 33.11
C LYS A 148 -8.85 -11.59 32.34
N HIS A 149 -7.82 -11.07 33.01
CA HIS A 149 -6.86 -10.12 32.46
C HIS A 149 -5.44 -10.57 32.80
N THR A 150 -4.59 -10.77 31.78
CA THR A 150 -3.18 -11.17 31.93
C THR A 150 -2.22 -10.03 31.59
N VAL A 151 -0.95 -10.17 31.99
CA VAL A 151 0.10 -9.20 31.63
C VAL A 151 0.32 -9.19 30.12
N GLU A 152 0.20 -10.35 29.48
CA GLU A 152 0.27 -10.52 28.04
C GLU A 152 -0.88 -9.81 27.30
N ASP A 153 -2.11 -9.81 27.85
CA ASP A 153 -3.25 -9.08 27.26
C ASP A 153 -3.01 -7.56 27.30
N VAL A 154 -2.53 -7.05 28.43
CA VAL A 154 -2.15 -5.63 28.56
C VAL A 154 -1.03 -5.27 27.58
N ALA A 155 -0.03 -6.15 27.44
CA ALA A 155 1.07 -5.95 26.50
C ALA A 155 0.57 -5.93 25.05
N ASN A 156 -0.40 -6.78 24.69
CA ASN A 156 -0.96 -6.84 23.35
C ASN A 156 -1.64 -5.51 22.97
N GLU A 157 -2.51 -5.00 23.83
CA GLU A 157 -3.15 -3.69 23.62
C GLU A 157 -2.13 -2.54 23.54
N ALA A 158 -1.10 -2.57 24.39
CA ALA A 158 -0.04 -1.57 24.40
C ALA A 158 0.85 -1.62 23.13
N VAL A 159 1.18 -2.82 22.63
CA VAL A 159 1.95 -2.99 21.39
C VAL A 159 1.15 -2.50 20.19
N ASN A 160 -0.16 -2.79 20.12
CA ASN A 160 -1.01 -2.30 19.03
C ASN A 160 -1.15 -0.76 19.06
N LEU A 161 -1.25 -0.14 20.24
CA LEU A 161 -1.19 1.32 20.36
C LEU A 161 0.17 1.86 19.88
N LEU A 162 1.28 1.26 20.31
CA LEU A 162 2.62 1.67 19.87
C LEU A 162 2.76 1.56 18.35
N TRP A 163 2.23 0.49 17.75
CA TRP A 163 2.22 0.27 16.32
C TRP A 163 1.51 1.41 15.58
N ASN A 164 0.26 1.73 15.96
CA ASN A 164 -0.51 2.82 15.35
C ASN A 164 0.23 4.17 15.41
N LEU A 165 0.86 4.47 16.56
CA LEU A 165 1.61 5.72 16.74
C LEU A 165 2.87 5.77 15.88
N CYS A 166 3.62 4.66 15.80
CA CYS A 166 4.83 4.57 14.99
C CYS A 166 4.54 4.60 13.48
N GLU A 167 3.43 4.02 13.03
CA GLU A 167 3.01 4.08 11.62
C GLU A 167 2.67 5.52 11.19
N SER A 168 2.06 6.28 12.10
CA SER A 168 1.56 7.62 11.79
C SER A 168 2.54 8.76 12.13
N SER A 169 3.57 8.53 12.96
CA SER A 169 4.44 9.60 13.47
C SER A 169 5.92 9.24 13.49
N SER A 170 6.72 10.00 12.73
CA SER A 170 8.18 9.95 12.80
C SER A 170 8.74 10.32 14.18
N THR A 171 8.01 11.14 14.95
CA THR A 171 8.38 11.47 16.33
C THR A 171 8.22 10.25 17.24
N ALA A 172 7.17 9.44 17.03
CA ALA A 172 7.00 8.19 17.76
C ALA A 172 8.13 7.20 17.49
N VAL A 173 8.54 7.06 16.22
CA VAL A 173 9.71 6.24 15.83
C VAL A 173 11.00 6.73 16.50
N ALA A 174 11.21 8.05 16.58
CA ALA A 174 12.37 8.61 17.27
C ALA A 174 12.35 8.34 18.78
N VAL A 175 11.18 8.40 19.42
CA VAL A 175 11.02 8.04 20.84
C VAL A 175 11.24 6.54 21.05
N PHE A 176 10.71 5.70 20.16
CA PHE A 176 10.94 4.25 20.16
C PHE A 176 12.43 3.90 20.18
N ASN A 177 13.21 4.51 19.28
CA ASN A 177 14.66 4.34 19.20
C ASN A 177 15.34 4.76 20.52
N LYS A 178 15.04 5.97 21.00
CA LYS A 178 15.67 6.55 22.20
C LYS A 178 15.37 5.79 23.50
N THR A 179 14.18 5.21 23.59
CA THR A 179 13.70 4.51 24.78
C THR A 179 14.10 3.04 24.82
N GLY A 180 14.71 2.50 23.75
CA GLY A 180 15.16 1.12 23.66
C GLY A 180 14.01 0.11 23.57
N LEU A 181 12.90 0.48 22.90
CA LEU A 181 11.72 -0.38 22.80
C LEU A 181 11.90 -1.57 21.82
N LEU A 182 13.01 -1.64 21.09
CA LEU A 182 13.35 -2.80 20.27
C LEU A 182 13.44 -4.08 21.11
N ASP A 183 14.16 -4.04 22.23
CA ASP A 183 14.33 -5.22 23.09
C ASP A 183 12.99 -5.68 23.66
N VAL A 184 12.12 -4.74 24.03
CA VAL A 184 10.75 -5.02 24.49
C VAL A 184 9.95 -5.75 23.41
N LEU A 185 9.95 -5.25 22.17
CA LEU A 185 9.25 -5.92 21.07
C LEU A 185 9.78 -7.32 20.81
N LEU A 186 11.10 -7.54 20.91
CA LEU A 186 11.70 -8.86 20.73
C LEU A 186 11.27 -9.84 21.84
N HIS A 187 11.15 -9.38 23.09
CA HIS A 187 10.62 -10.20 24.17
C HIS A 187 9.15 -10.56 23.93
N CYS A 188 8.32 -9.61 23.48
CA CYS A 188 6.93 -9.88 23.09
C CYS A 188 6.86 -10.90 21.94
N LEU A 189 7.71 -10.74 20.93
CA LEU A 189 7.79 -11.64 19.77
C LEU A 189 8.18 -13.08 20.17
N GLN A 190 9.05 -13.24 21.15
CA GLN A 190 9.45 -14.55 21.70
C GLN A 190 8.33 -15.27 22.47
N ARG A 191 7.21 -14.60 22.79
CA ARG A 191 6.04 -15.21 23.45
C ARG A 191 5.14 -16.00 22.51
N HIS A 192 5.50 -16.13 21.21
CA HIS A 192 4.68 -16.85 20.24
C HIS A 192 4.21 -18.27 20.65
N PRO A 193 4.92 -19.06 21.49
CA PRO A 193 4.40 -20.36 21.93
C PRO A 193 3.26 -20.23 22.97
N GLN A 194 3.19 -19.13 23.72
CA GLN A 194 2.21 -18.90 24.78
C GLN A 194 1.10 -17.92 24.38
N ASN A 195 1.44 -16.89 23.62
CA ASN A 195 0.52 -15.87 23.14
C ASN A 195 0.90 -15.49 21.71
N MET A 196 0.18 -16.08 20.76
CA MET A 196 0.38 -15.88 19.33
C MET A 196 -0.02 -14.46 18.89
N GLU A 197 -1.11 -13.92 19.44
CA GLU A 197 -1.64 -12.60 19.10
C GLU A 197 -0.62 -11.50 19.42
N LEU A 198 -0.07 -11.52 20.64
CA LEU A 198 1.00 -10.61 21.06
C LEU A 198 2.23 -10.70 20.15
N ALA A 199 2.62 -11.91 19.75
CA ALA A 199 3.77 -12.10 18.87
C ALA A 199 3.52 -11.53 17.46
N ILE A 200 2.31 -11.70 16.92
CA ILE A 200 1.91 -11.13 15.63
C ILE A 200 1.88 -9.60 15.71
N SER A 201 1.26 -9.01 16.73
CA SER A 201 1.25 -7.55 16.96
C SER A 201 2.67 -6.99 17.10
N ALA A 202 3.56 -7.69 17.83
CA ALA A 202 4.96 -7.31 17.96
C ALA A 202 5.71 -7.40 16.62
N ALA A 203 5.42 -8.43 15.81
CA ALA A 203 6.01 -8.58 14.48
C ALA A 203 5.55 -7.49 13.51
N HIS A 204 4.27 -7.11 13.53
CA HIS A 204 3.74 -5.99 12.75
C HIS A 204 4.38 -4.66 13.17
N CYS A 205 4.40 -4.37 14.48
CA CYS A 205 5.06 -3.17 15.00
C CYS A 205 6.54 -3.14 14.59
N LEU A 206 7.25 -4.27 14.69
CA LEU A 206 8.65 -4.39 14.28
C LEU A 206 8.84 -4.10 12.78
N HIS A 207 7.93 -4.57 11.92
CA HIS A 207 7.94 -4.27 10.50
C HIS A 207 7.89 -2.75 10.28
N THR A 208 6.88 -2.08 10.86
CA THR A 208 6.69 -0.62 10.74
C THR A 208 7.88 0.18 11.25
N VAL A 209 8.40 -0.10 12.45
CA VAL A 209 9.50 0.72 13.01
C VAL A 209 10.84 0.49 12.30
N THR A 210 10.97 -0.58 11.51
CA THR A 210 12.19 -0.84 10.74
C THR A 210 12.15 -0.28 9.32
N GLU A 211 10.98 0.08 8.81
CA GLU A 211 10.81 0.70 7.50
C GLU A 211 11.42 2.11 7.50
N GLU A 212 12.36 2.35 6.57
CA GLU A 212 13.10 3.63 6.45
C GLU A 212 13.79 4.14 7.73
N ASN A 213 14.05 3.27 8.71
CA ASN A 213 14.67 3.66 9.99
C ASN A 213 16.15 3.29 10.06
N ALA A 214 17.00 4.08 9.40
CA ALA A 214 18.44 3.85 9.37
C ALA A 214 19.10 3.85 10.76
N GLU A 215 18.50 4.51 11.75
CA GLU A 215 18.99 4.51 13.13
C GLU A 215 18.82 3.17 13.82
N LEU A 216 17.60 2.63 13.80
CA LEU A 216 17.29 1.32 14.34
C LEU A 216 18.06 0.21 13.62
N MET A 217 18.25 0.35 12.30
CA MET A 217 19.02 -0.60 11.51
C MET A 217 20.48 -0.74 11.98
N ARG A 218 21.06 0.31 12.58
CA ARG A 218 22.41 0.22 13.17
C ARG A 218 22.46 -0.57 14.47
N SER A 219 21.33 -0.70 15.18
CA SER A 219 21.25 -1.47 16.43
C SER A 219 20.85 -2.94 16.23
N VAL A 220 20.37 -3.33 15.03
CA VAL A 220 20.07 -4.73 14.72
C VAL A 220 21.36 -5.56 14.74
N ASN A 221 21.36 -6.62 15.55
CA ASN A 221 22.54 -7.46 15.79
C ASN A 221 22.20 -8.96 15.66
N ALA A 222 23.18 -9.83 15.90
CA ALA A 222 23.01 -11.29 15.80
C ALA A 222 21.91 -11.86 16.70
N ALA A 223 21.64 -11.26 17.86
CA ALA A 223 20.57 -11.71 18.75
C ALA A 223 19.19 -11.44 18.13
N VAL A 224 19.00 -10.25 17.55
CA VAL A 224 17.78 -9.90 16.80
C VAL A 224 17.54 -10.89 15.66
N PHE A 225 18.59 -11.18 14.88
CA PHE A 225 18.50 -12.17 13.80
C PHE A 225 18.19 -13.57 14.32
N GLY A 226 18.77 -13.98 15.45
CA GLY A 226 18.48 -15.27 16.07
C GLY A 226 17.01 -15.45 16.43
N VAL A 227 16.35 -14.40 16.95
CA VAL A 227 14.90 -14.43 17.23
C VAL A 227 14.08 -14.62 15.95
N LEU A 228 14.38 -13.84 14.91
CA LEU A 228 13.69 -13.91 13.63
C LEU A 228 13.91 -15.25 12.93
N GLU A 229 15.13 -15.78 12.97
CA GLU A 229 15.48 -17.07 12.40
C GLU A 229 14.76 -18.21 13.12
N ASN A 230 14.70 -18.19 14.46
CA ASN A 230 13.93 -19.19 15.23
C ASN A 230 12.46 -19.25 14.80
N ILE A 231 11.84 -18.09 14.55
CA ILE A 231 10.47 -18.02 14.03
C ILE A 231 10.40 -18.53 12.60
N LEU A 232 11.31 -18.08 11.73
CA LEU A 232 11.35 -18.45 10.32
C LEU A 232 11.51 -19.96 10.12
N PHE A 233 12.26 -20.64 10.99
CA PHE A 233 12.47 -22.09 10.98
C PHE A 233 11.40 -22.90 11.75
N SER A 234 10.39 -22.25 12.31
CA SER A 234 9.29 -22.95 13.00
C SER A 234 8.48 -23.84 12.04
N THR A 235 8.04 -25.00 12.52
CA THR A 235 7.37 -26.04 11.70
C THR A 235 5.85 -26.11 11.89
N HIS A 236 5.27 -25.19 12.68
CA HIS A 236 3.82 -25.14 12.92
C HIS A 236 3.04 -24.75 11.67
N THR A 237 1.87 -25.34 11.45
CA THR A 237 1.12 -25.21 10.18
C THR A 237 -0.10 -24.29 10.24
N SER A 238 -0.40 -23.67 11.39
CA SER A 238 -1.53 -22.72 11.47
C SER A 238 -1.31 -21.49 10.60
N MET A 239 -2.39 -20.83 10.22
CA MET A 239 -2.34 -19.59 9.44
C MET A 239 -1.70 -18.46 10.25
N GLU A 240 -1.97 -18.39 11.56
CA GLU A 240 -1.27 -17.46 12.47
C GLU A 240 0.26 -17.65 12.43
N TYR A 241 0.76 -18.91 12.45
CA TYR A 241 2.19 -19.19 12.32
C TYR A 241 2.72 -18.88 10.92
N THR A 242 1.92 -19.07 9.88
CA THR A 242 2.28 -18.69 8.50
C THR A 242 2.42 -17.17 8.36
N LEU A 243 1.53 -16.39 8.97
CA LEU A 243 1.66 -14.93 9.06
C LEU A 243 2.93 -14.53 9.83
N LEU A 244 3.14 -15.09 11.01
CA LEU A 244 4.29 -14.76 11.86
C LEU A 244 5.62 -15.05 11.14
N ARG A 245 5.73 -16.21 10.47
CA ARG A 245 6.90 -16.53 9.62
C ARG A 245 7.07 -15.54 8.48
N THR A 246 5.98 -15.13 7.83
CA THR A 246 6.03 -14.18 6.72
C THR A 246 6.49 -12.80 7.18
N LEU A 247 6.03 -12.33 8.34
CA LEU A 247 6.50 -11.07 8.94
C LEU A 247 7.99 -11.14 9.29
N ALA A 248 8.45 -12.23 9.90
CA ALA A 248 9.87 -12.45 10.17
C ALA A 248 10.69 -12.52 8.88
N ALA A 249 10.14 -13.14 7.82
CA ALA A 249 10.76 -13.23 6.51
C ALA A 249 10.96 -11.85 5.87
N GLY A 250 9.95 -10.97 5.93
CA GLY A 250 10.03 -9.63 5.34
C GLY A 250 11.14 -8.79 5.97
N LYS A 251 11.27 -8.85 7.29
CA LYS A 251 12.37 -8.18 7.99
C LYS A 251 13.74 -8.71 7.55
N ARG A 252 13.89 -10.04 7.47
CA ARG A 252 15.16 -10.66 7.07
C ARG A 252 15.50 -10.41 5.60
N ALA A 253 14.51 -10.31 4.72
CA ALA A 253 14.66 -10.01 3.30
C ALA A 253 15.17 -8.57 3.07
N HIS A 254 14.58 -7.57 3.73
CA HIS A 254 15.04 -6.18 3.67
C HIS A 254 16.51 -6.04 4.05
N ASP A 255 16.92 -6.70 5.14
CA ASP A 255 18.30 -6.64 5.63
C ASP A 255 19.25 -7.40 4.68
N THR A 256 18.80 -8.50 4.09
CA THR A 256 19.58 -9.26 3.11
C THR A 256 19.76 -8.46 1.82
N GLY A 257 18.73 -7.74 1.34
CA GLY A 257 18.78 -6.85 0.17
C GLY A 257 19.87 -5.79 0.27
N ARG A 258 20.04 -5.18 1.46
CA ARG A 258 21.13 -4.23 1.73
C ARG A 258 22.50 -4.90 1.86
N VAL A 259 22.54 -6.18 2.26
CA VAL A 259 23.75 -6.99 2.49
C VAL A 259 24.16 -7.80 1.24
N VAL A 260 23.39 -7.79 0.14
CA VAL A 260 23.74 -8.47 -1.15
C VAL A 260 25.10 -8.00 -1.71
N LYS A 261 25.67 -6.89 -1.20
CA LYS A 261 27.05 -6.48 -1.48
C LYS A 261 28.13 -7.44 -0.94
N THR A 262 27.80 -8.41 -0.08
CA THR A 262 28.73 -9.43 0.45
C THR A 262 28.06 -10.79 0.62
N PHE A 263 28.34 -11.72 -0.30
CA PHE A 263 27.79 -13.08 -0.27
C PHE A 263 28.57 -13.98 0.70
N THR A 264 27.85 -14.67 1.60
CA THR A 264 28.39 -15.77 2.44
C THR A 264 27.46 -16.99 2.34
N LYS A 265 27.99 -18.20 2.54
CA LYS A 265 27.20 -19.46 2.48
C LYS A 265 25.97 -19.46 3.41
N SER A 266 26.00 -18.70 4.51
CA SER A 266 24.88 -18.55 5.45
C SER A 266 23.69 -17.80 4.85
N ASN A 267 23.92 -16.92 3.86
CA ASN A 267 22.85 -16.14 3.24
C ASN A 267 22.02 -16.99 2.27
N THR A 268 22.62 -17.98 1.58
CA THR A 268 21.89 -18.86 0.64
C THR A 268 20.83 -19.71 1.33
N SER A 269 21.11 -20.29 2.51
CA SER A 269 20.11 -21.08 3.24
C SER A 269 18.93 -20.23 3.68
N ILE A 270 19.21 -19.01 4.14
CA ILE A 270 18.18 -18.06 4.56
C ILE A 270 17.32 -17.64 3.37
N LEU A 271 17.93 -17.28 2.24
CA LEU A 271 17.20 -16.95 1.01
C LEU A 271 16.28 -18.09 0.54
N LYS A 272 16.73 -19.35 0.65
CA LYS A 272 15.89 -20.51 0.36
C LYS A 272 14.70 -20.60 1.31
N THR A 273 14.92 -20.48 2.62
CA THR A 273 13.83 -20.51 3.60
C THR A 273 12.85 -19.35 3.43
N LEU A 274 13.34 -18.16 3.07
CA LEU A 274 12.49 -17.02 2.71
C LEU A 274 11.58 -17.37 1.53
N ALA A 275 12.16 -17.85 0.42
CA ALA A 275 11.37 -18.24 -0.75
C ALA A 275 10.39 -19.40 -0.45
N THR A 276 10.78 -20.36 0.38
CA THR A 276 9.88 -21.43 0.86
C THR A 276 8.71 -20.87 1.66
N THR A 277 8.96 -19.90 2.54
CA THR A 277 7.92 -19.26 3.37
C THR A 277 6.93 -18.48 2.50
N LEU A 278 7.44 -17.66 1.58
CA LEU A 278 6.63 -16.88 0.65
C LEU A 278 5.80 -17.80 -0.26
N SER A 279 6.43 -18.84 -0.82
CA SER A 279 5.74 -19.83 -1.64
C SER A 279 4.69 -20.62 -0.87
N HIS A 280 4.93 -20.93 0.41
CA HIS A 280 3.94 -21.62 1.22
C HIS A 280 2.70 -20.75 1.41
N SER A 281 2.87 -19.47 1.77
CA SER A 281 1.75 -18.55 1.96
C SER A 281 0.95 -18.32 0.67
N LEU A 282 1.64 -18.08 -0.45
CA LEU A 282 1.01 -17.84 -1.75
C LEU A 282 0.37 -19.11 -2.34
N GLY A 283 0.88 -20.30 -2.01
CA GLY A 283 0.34 -21.57 -2.48
C GLY A 283 -1.00 -21.96 -1.87
N LEU A 284 -1.41 -21.35 -0.75
CA LEU A 284 -2.68 -21.63 -0.08
C LEU A 284 -3.85 -20.97 -0.82
N ASP A 285 -4.89 -21.72 -1.17
CA ASP A 285 -6.07 -21.17 -1.86
C ASP A 285 -7.04 -20.52 -0.87
N ALA A 286 -7.01 -19.19 -0.80
CA ALA A 286 -7.92 -18.44 0.06
C ALA A 286 -9.39 -18.55 -0.39
N GLY A 287 -9.66 -18.78 -1.68
CA GLY A 287 -11.01 -18.95 -2.21
C GLY A 287 -11.65 -20.28 -1.82
N GLU A 288 -10.84 -21.28 -1.44
CA GLU A 288 -11.31 -22.58 -0.93
C GLU A 288 -11.30 -22.62 0.60
N LEU A 289 -10.18 -22.24 1.22
CA LEU A 289 -9.94 -22.37 2.65
C LEU A 289 -10.83 -21.45 3.50
N ILE A 290 -11.09 -20.22 3.06
CA ILE A 290 -11.90 -19.28 3.82
C ILE A 290 -13.35 -19.78 3.94
N PRO A 291 -14.04 -20.19 2.84
CA PRO A 291 -15.34 -20.84 2.94
C PRO A 291 -15.36 -22.11 3.81
N GLU A 292 -14.26 -22.87 3.87
CA GLU A 292 -14.14 -24.04 4.75
C GLU A 292 -14.08 -23.67 6.23
N LEU A 293 -13.25 -22.69 6.58
CA LEU A 293 -13.16 -22.14 7.94
C LEU A 293 -14.54 -21.62 8.37
N TRP A 294 -15.27 -20.94 7.49
CA TRP A 294 -16.62 -20.45 7.80
C TRP A 294 -17.66 -21.55 8.00
N ARG A 295 -17.59 -22.62 7.20
CA ARG A 295 -18.44 -23.79 7.40
C ARG A 295 -18.16 -24.47 8.73
N ALA A 296 -16.91 -24.48 9.19
CA ALA A 296 -16.53 -25.00 10.50
C ALA A 296 -17.06 -24.13 11.66
N GLU A 297 -16.90 -22.80 11.57
CA GLU A 297 -17.42 -21.84 12.57
C GLU A 297 -18.95 -21.99 12.73
N SER A 298 -19.68 -22.01 11.60
CA SER A 298 -21.14 -22.15 11.58
C SER A 298 -21.63 -23.49 12.15
N ALA A 299 -20.80 -24.54 12.07
CA ALA A 299 -21.10 -25.84 12.66
C ALA A 299 -20.86 -25.87 14.17
N HIS A 300 -19.96 -25.03 14.70
CA HIS A 300 -19.72 -24.86 16.13
C HIS A 300 -20.79 -23.99 16.81
N GLU A 301 -21.35 -23.00 16.11
CA GLU A 301 -22.45 -22.15 16.62
C GLU A 301 -23.83 -22.84 16.64
N ARG A 302 -23.96 -24.10 16.16
CA ARG A 302 -25.20 -24.91 16.30
C ARG A 302 -25.02 -25.99 17.37
N PRO A 303 -25.34 -25.75 18.66
CA PRO A 303 -25.46 -26.84 19.61
C PRO A 303 -26.68 -27.69 19.26
N ALA A 304 -26.51 -29.01 19.30
CA ALA A 304 -27.62 -29.92 19.44
C ALA A 304 -28.35 -29.62 20.77
N GLY A 305 -29.46 -28.89 20.68
CA GLY A 305 -30.48 -28.79 21.72
C GLY A 305 -30.09 -28.07 23.00
N HIS A 306 -29.89 -26.76 22.95
CA HIS A 306 -30.25 -25.86 24.06
C HIS A 306 -31.06 -24.70 23.50
N GLU A 307 -32.20 -24.45 24.12
CA GLU A 307 -33.13 -23.37 23.79
C GLU A 307 -32.36 -22.04 23.77
N ALA A 308 -32.47 -21.32 22.66
CA ALA A 308 -31.88 -20.01 22.50
C ALA A 308 -32.58 -19.03 23.45
N GLU A 309 -31.87 -18.55 24.47
CA GLU A 309 -32.13 -17.20 24.97
C GLU A 309 -31.58 -16.23 23.91
N GLU A 310 -32.46 -15.81 23.01
CA GLU A 310 -32.22 -14.67 22.14
C GLU A 310 -31.96 -13.44 23.02
N MET A 311 -30.71 -12.98 23.09
CA MET A 311 -30.45 -11.59 23.45
C MET A 311 -30.94 -10.73 22.28
N GLU A 312 -32.21 -10.32 22.33
CA GLU A 312 -32.71 -9.22 21.54
C GLU A 312 -31.88 -7.96 21.86
N GLU A 313 -31.10 -7.48 20.88
CA GLU A 313 -30.64 -6.09 20.86
C GLU A 313 -31.89 -5.19 20.73
N ASP A 314 -32.39 -4.70 21.86
CA ASP A 314 -33.53 -3.78 21.93
C ASP A 314 -33.10 -2.39 21.41
N VAL A 315 -32.99 -2.24 20.08
CA VAL A 315 -32.91 -0.94 19.40
C VAL A 315 -34.31 -0.33 19.40
N ARG A 316 -34.66 0.37 20.47
CA ARG A 316 -35.87 1.20 20.50
C ARG A 316 -35.64 2.49 19.71
N ASP A 317 -36.10 2.46 18.47
CA ASP A 317 -36.37 3.63 17.63
C ASP A 317 -37.50 4.48 18.26
N GLU A 318 -37.15 5.49 19.05
CA GLU A 318 -38.07 6.61 19.29
C GLU A 318 -37.98 7.61 18.13
N LYS A 319 -38.92 7.45 17.19
CA LYS A 319 -39.20 8.45 16.15
C LYS A 319 -39.62 9.79 16.78
N MET A 320 -38.78 10.81 16.64
CA MET A 320 -39.25 12.19 16.56
C MET A 320 -38.70 12.92 15.32
N ASN A 321 -39.64 13.22 14.42
CA ASN A 321 -39.69 14.33 13.46
C ASN A 321 -38.43 14.69 12.64
N GLY A 322 -38.42 14.17 11.41
CA GLY A 322 -38.64 15.01 10.24
C GLY A 322 -37.57 16.05 9.90
N ARG A 323 -36.39 15.61 9.46
CA ARG A 323 -35.56 16.35 8.50
C ARG A 323 -34.68 15.40 7.70
N LYS A 324 -34.78 15.45 6.37
CA LYS A 324 -33.89 14.72 5.44
C LYS A 324 -32.46 15.25 5.58
N PRO A 325 -31.43 14.39 5.66
CA PRO A 325 -30.08 14.77 5.28
C PRO A 325 -29.69 14.05 3.99
N ASN A 326 -29.55 14.81 2.91
CA ASN A 326 -28.65 14.45 1.82
C ASN A 326 -27.24 14.65 2.36
N GLY A 327 -26.47 13.56 2.53
CA GLY A 327 -25.07 13.62 2.95
C GLY A 327 -24.36 12.34 2.58
N ARG A 328 -23.49 12.41 1.56
CA ARG A 328 -22.54 11.34 1.23
C ARG A 328 -21.64 11.10 2.44
N ILE A 329 -21.79 9.95 3.10
CA ILE A 329 -20.84 9.45 4.09
C ILE A 329 -19.62 8.97 3.29
N SER A 330 -18.51 9.72 3.33
CA SER A 330 -17.23 9.22 2.85
C SER A 330 -16.76 8.14 3.81
N LYS A 331 -16.80 6.88 3.38
CA LYS A 331 -16.16 5.77 4.08
C LYS A 331 -14.64 5.98 3.98
N THR A 332 -14.04 6.55 5.01
CA THR A 332 -12.60 6.48 5.21
C THR A 332 -12.27 5.01 5.45
N LYS A 333 -11.49 4.39 4.56
CA LYS A 333 -10.98 3.00 4.68
C LYS A 333 -9.94 2.95 5.81
N ASN A 334 -10.34 3.10 7.07
CA ASN A 334 -9.48 2.76 8.21
C ASN A 334 -9.66 1.27 8.51
N ASP A 335 -8.56 0.54 8.66
CA ASP A 335 -8.56 -0.91 8.89
C ASP A 335 -8.98 -1.19 10.35
N ILE A 336 -10.29 -1.32 10.58
CA ILE A 336 -10.89 -1.57 11.91
C ILE A 336 -10.81 -3.09 12.28
N SER A 337 -10.05 -3.88 11.51
CA SER A 337 -10.00 -5.34 11.62
C SER A 337 -9.52 -5.87 12.98
N ASP A 338 -8.71 -5.08 13.70
CA ASP A 338 -8.18 -5.42 15.02
C ASP A 338 -9.20 -5.26 16.15
N LEU A 339 -10.39 -4.71 15.88
CA LEU A 339 -11.41 -4.43 16.90
C LEU A 339 -12.47 -5.53 17.04
N LEU A 340 -12.30 -6.63 16.32
CA LEU A 340 -13.26 -7.74 16.29
C LEU A 340 -13.08 -8.70 17.49
N PRO A 341 -14.13 -9.43 17.90
CA PRO A 341 -14.12 -10.29 19.09
C PRO A 341 -13.00 -11.35 19.08
N ARG A 342 -12.31 -11.52 20.22
CA ARG A 342 -11.18 -12.46 20.40
C ARG A 342 -11.57 -13.95 20.33
N ASP A 343 -12.86 -14.27 20.35
CA ASP A 343 -13.41 -15.62 20.52
C ASP A 343 -13.58 -16.43 19.22
N ARG A 344 -13.37 -15.81 18.04
CA ARG A 344 -13.54 -16.48 16.73
C ARG A 344 -12.22 -16.96 16.14
N LEU A 345 -11.86 -18.23 16.37
CA LEU A 345 -10.61 -18.83 15.90
C LEU A 345 -10.53 -18.86 14.37
N GLU A 346 -11.60 -19.25 13.70
CA GLU A 346 -11.71 -19.38 12.25
C GLU A 346 -11.51 -18.03 11.56
N LEU A 347 -12.07 -16.96 12.13
CA LEU A 347 -11.87 -15.59 11.66
C LEU A 347 -10.42 -15.13 11.82
N ARG A 348 -9.74 -15.50 12.91
CA ARG A 348 -8.32 -15.19 13.09
C ARG A 348 -7.46 -15.92 12.07
N GLU A 349 -7.73 -17.20 11.82
CA GLU A 349 -6.99 -17.98 10.82
C GLU A 349 -7.22 -17.44 9.39
N ALA A 350 -8.45 -17.09 9.02
CA ALA A 350 -8.77 -16.45 7.74
C ALA A 350 -8.06 -15.10 7.59
N LYS A 351 -8.08 -14.28 8.65
CA LYS A 351 -7.36 -13.00 8.68
C LYS A 351 -5.86 -13.18 8.53
N ALA A 352 -5.29 -14.15 9.23
CA ALA A 352 -3.86 -14.43 9.20
C ALA A 352 -3.43 -14.90 7.82
N LEU A 353 -4.21 -15.76 7.16
CA LEU A 353 -3.96 -16.21 5.78
C LEU A 353 -3.87 -15.04 4.80
N LEU A 354 -4.89 -14.18 4.76
CA LEU A 354 -4.92 -13.03 3.85
C LEU A 354 -3.79 -12.03 4.15
N SER A 355 -3.49 -11.80 5.43
CA SER A 355 -2.38 -10.92 5.84
C SER A 355 -1.03 -11.49 5.43
N ALA A 356 -0.84 -12.81 5.54
CA ALA A 356 0.38 -13.48 5.12
C ALA A 356 0.56 -13.38 3.60
N GLN A 357 -0.51 -13.53 2.83
CA GLN A 357 -0.46 -13.40 1.37
C GLN A 357 -0.16 -11.97 0.95
N GLN A 358 -0.82 -10.99 1.57
CA GLN A 358 -0.54 -9.58 1.33
C GLN A 358 0.93 -9.24 1.63
N THR A 359 1.41 -9.61 2.82
CA THR A 359 2.79 -9.36 3.25
C THR A 359 3.78 -10.07 2.33
N SER A 360 3.50 -11.31 1.90
CA SER A 360 4.36 -12.04 0.97
C SER A 360 4.52 -11.30 -0.35
N LEU A 361 3.42 -10.77 -0.90
CA LEU A 361 3.44 -10.01 -2.15
C LEU A 361 4.22 -8.70 -2.00
N GLU A 362 4.07 -8.00 -0.89
CA GLU A 362 4.83 -6.77 -0.59
C GLU A 362 6.34 -7.04 -0.46
N ILE A 363 6.71 -8.15 0.19
CA ILE A 363 8.11 -8.60 0.28
C ILE A 363 8.67 -8.87 -1.13
N ILE A 364 7.91 -9.56 -1.98
CA ILE A 364 8.35 -9.88 -3.35
C ILE A 364 8.46 -8.60 -4.18
N VAL A 365 7.49 -7.69 -4.10
CA VAL A 365 7.55 -6.37 -4.76
C VAL A 365 8.86 -5.66 -4.41
N ASN A 366 9.21 -5.61 -3.12
CA ASN A 366 10.45 -5.00 -2.66
C ASN A 366 11.71 -5.74 -3.11
N MET A 367 11.66 -7.07 -3.30
CA MET A 367 12.77 -7.83 -3.89
C MET A 367 12.99 -7.48 -5.37
N TYR A 368 11.91 -7.25 -6.13
CA TYR A 368 11.96 -6.93 -7.56
C TYR A 368 12.04 -5.42 -7.87
N CYS A 369 11.94 -4.54 -6.87
CA CYS A 369 12.18 -3.11 -7.05
C CYS A 369 13.66 -2.85 -7.34
N SER A 370 13.95 -2.26 -8.51
CA SER A 370 15.24 -1.63 -8.78
C SER A 370 15.19 -0.22 -8.20
N ASP A 371 16.23 0.18 -7.47
CA ASP A 371 16.52 1.61 -7.29
C ASP A 371 16.91 2.09 -8.69
N GLU A 372 15.95 2.59 -9.48
CA GLU A 372 16.27 3.30 -10.72
C GLU A 372 17.29 4.40 -10.34
N PRO A 373 18.45 4.49 -11.02
CA PRO A 373 19.33 5.62 -10.80
C PRO A 373 18.51 6.86 -11.08
N SER A 374 18.39 7.75 -10.09
CA SER A 374 17.75 9.04 -10.31
C SER A 374 18.41 9.69 -11.52
N ASP A 375 17.62 10.24 -12.44
CA ASP A 375 18.08 10.92 -13.66
C ASP A 375 19.19 11.97 -13.42
N ASP A 376 19.40 12.37 -12.16
CA ASP A 376 20.48 13.24 -11.68
C ASP A 376 21.92 12.75 -12.01
N GLU A 377 22.14 11.48 -12.40
CA GLU A 377 23.46 11.02 -12.86
C GLU A 377 23.75 11.26 -14.36
N TRP A 378 22.76 11.68 -15.16
CA TRP A 378 22.95 11.97 -16.59
C TRP A 378 23.40 13.40 -16.91
N GLU A 379 23.55 14.26 -15.91
CA GLU A 379 23.85 15.70 -16.08
C GLU A 379 25.34 16.04 -16.35
N GLU A 380 26.26 15.08 -16.45
CA GLU A 380 27.70 15.39 -16.62
C GLU A 380 28.30 15.15 -18.04
N MET A 381 27.50 15.03 -19.10
CA MET A 381 28.05 14.85 -20.47
C MET A 381 27.47 15.80 -21.52
N SER A 382 27.11 17.03 -21.14
CA SER A 382 26.84 18.08 -22.12
C SER A 382 27.57 19.39 -21.78
N SER A 383 28.88 19.41 -22.02
CA SER A 383 29.58 20.66 -22.33
C SER A 383 30.17 20.58 -23.73
N SER A 384 29.60 21.34 -24.66
CA SER A 384 30.24 21.68 -25.92
C SER A 384 31.42 22.62 -25.66
N ASP A 385 32.61 22.34 -26.18
CA ASP A 385 33.22 23.22 -27.19
C ASP A 385 34.45 22.57 -27.86
N GLU A 386 34.64 22.94 -29.11
CA GLU A 386 35.70 22.58 -30.05
C GLU A 386 37.12 22.87 -29.50
N SER A 387 38.05 21.90 -29.54
CA SER A 387 39.46 22.13 -29.91
C SER A 387 40.29 20.84 -30.00
N GLU A 388 41.32 20.91 -30.84
CA GLU A 388 42.09 19.84 -31.46
C GLU A 388 43.13 19.13 -30.53
N MET A 389 43.47 17.90 -30.94
CA MET A 389 44.73 17.16 -30.78
C MET A 389 45.45 17.17 -29.40
N CYS A 390 45.50 16.00 -28.76
CA CYS A 390 46.73 15.50 -28.13
C CYS A 390 46.70 13.97 -28.02
N ALA A 391 47.85 13.36 -28.28
CA ALA A 391 48.07 11.93 -28.40
C ALA A 391 48.31 11.23 -27.05
N ASP A 392 47.93 9.96 -27.05
CA ASP A 392 48.43 8.82 -26.26
C ASP A 392 48.58 8.96 -24.73
N GLY A 393 47.73 8.20 -24.04
CA GLY A 393 47.80 7.96 -22.60
C GLY A 393 47.02 6.70 -22.26
N MET A 394 47.63 5.54 -22.54
CA MET A 394 47.18 4.24 -22.03
C MET A 394 47.07 4.29 -20.50
N SER A 395 45.84 4.20 -19.98
CA SER A 395 45.59 3.75 -18.60
C SER A 395 44.27 3.01 -18.51
N ASP A 396 44.38 1.69 -18.48
CA ASP A 396 43.53 0.73 -17.78
C ASP A 396 42.01 0.96 -17.85
N THR A 397 41.43 0.38 -18.90
CA THR A 397 40.10 -0.20 -18.92
C THR A 397 39.88 -1.13 -17.71
N ASN A 398 39.42 -0.57 -16.60
CA ASN A 398 38.58 -1.24 -15.63
C ASN A 398 37.22 -0.52 -15.63
N SER A 399 36.59 -0.46 -16.81
CA SER A 399 35.15 -0.36 -16.92
C SER A 399 34.56 -1.64 -16.35
N SER A 400 34.47 -1.70 -15.02
CA SER A 400 33.53 -2.62 -14.41
C SER A 400 32.15 -2.16 -14.84
N LEU A 401 31.64 -2.81 -15.88
CA LEU A 401 30.24 -2.77 -16.29
C LEU A 401 29.41 -3.38 -15.15
N PHE A 402 29.32 -2.66 -14.04
CA PHE A 402 28.38 -2.95 -12.96
C PHE A 402 27.00 -2.51 -13.46
N SER A 403 26.30 -3.43 -14.11
CA SER A 403 24.89 -3.26 -14.43
C SER A 403 24.09 -3.16 -13.12
N PRO A 404 23.40 -2.04 -12.80
CA PRO A 404 22.65 -1.89 -11.56
C PRO A 404 21.22 -2.46 -11.65
N LEU A 405 20.98 -3.55 -12.40
CA LEU A 405 19.62 -3.89 -12.85
C LEU A 405 19.13 -5.34 -12.64
N CYS A 406 19.78 -6.17 -11.82
CA CYS A 406 19.25 -7.53 -11.60
C CYS A 406 19.36 -7.94 -10.13
N LEU A 407 18.27 -8.55 -9.62
CA LEU A 407 18.34 -9.56 -8.57
C LEU A 407 19.62 -10.40 -8.76
N SER A 408 20.32 -10.77 -7.68
CA SER A 408 21.44 -11.70 -7.83
C SER A 408 20.93 -12.96 -8.56
N ALA A 409 21.71 -13.48 -9.52
CA ALA A 409 21.30 -14.64 -10.33
C ALA A 409 20.87 -15.84 -9.47
N GLU A 410 21.42 -15.94 -8.26
CA GLU A 410 21.05 -16.93 -7.26
C GLU A 410 19.68 -16.66 -6.63
N LEU A 411 19.36 -15.42 -6.25
CA LEU A 411 18.03 -15.07 -5.76
C LEU A 411 16.97 -15.30 -6.85
N HIS A 412 17.25 -14.91 -8.08
CA HIS A 412 16.37 -15.16 -9.22
C HIS A 412 16.09 -16.66 -9.39
N THR A 413 17.15 -17.49 -9.37
CA THR A 413 17.04 -18.95 -9.47
C THR A 413 16.25 -19.56 -8.30
N ILE A 414 16.44 -19.06 -7.08
CA ILE A 414 15.69 -19.52 -5.90
C ILE A 414 14.19 -19.22 -6.06
N LEU A 415 13.83 -18.01 -6.48
CA LEU A 415 12.42 -17.62 -6.68
C LEU A 415 11.74 -18.44 -7.78
N LEU A 416 12.47 -18.73 -8.87
CA LEU A 416 11.98 -19.60 -9.95
C LEU A 416 11.78 -21.04 -9.49
N ASN A 417 12.71 -21.62 -8.74
CA ASN A 417 12.59 -22.98 -8.21
C ASN A 417 11.38 -23.15 -7.28
N HIS A 418 10.89 -22.06 -6.70
CA HIS A 418 9.69 -22.04 -5.86
C HIS A 418 8.41 -21.69 -6.64
N ASN A 419 8.47 -21.50 -7.96
CA ASN A 419 7.34 -21.10 -8.81
C ASN A 419 6.64 -19.81 -8.34
N ILE A 420 7.39 -18.86 -7.79
CA ILE A 420 6.84 -17.60 -7.28
C ILE A 420 6.09 -16.82 -8.37
N PRO A 421 6.61 -16.64 -9.61
CA PRO A 421 5.88 -15.92 -10.65
C PRO A 421 4.51 -16.53 -10.99
N GLN A 422 4.44 -17.86 -11.07
CA GLN A 422 3.19 -18.58 -11.35
C GLN A 422 2.20 -18.45 -10.20
N GLN A 423 2.67 -18.43 -8.95
CA GLN A 423 1.80 -18.22 -7.78
C GLN A 423 1.29 -16.78 -7.70
N VAL A 424 2.14 -15.78 -7.99
CA VAL A 424 1.73 -14.38 -8.08
C VAL A 424 0.66 -14.20 -9.15
N LEU A 425 0.82 -14.83 -10.32
CA LEU A 425 -0.17 -14.80 -11.38
C LEU A 425 -1.53 -15.36 -10.91
N LYS A 426 -1.53 -16.51 -10.24
CA LYS A 426 -2.77 -17.08 -9.68
C LYS A 426 -3.43 -16.16 -8.65
N LYS A 427 -2.66 -15.40 -7.88
CA LYS A 427 -3.19 -14.43 -6.90
C LYS A 427 -3.71 -13.14 -7.53
N ALA A 428 -3.38 -12.87 -8.79
CA ALA A 428 -4.00 -11.78 -9.55
C ALA A 428 -5.42 -12.12 -10.01
N GLU A 429 -5.84 -13.39 -9.94
CA GLU A 429 -7.21 -13.82 -10.24
C GLU A 429 -8.19 -13.34 -9.17
N PHE A 430 -9.40 -12.97 -9.58
CA PHE A 430 -10.45 -12.56 -8.64
C PHE A 430 -10.95 -13.78 -7.84
N PRO A 431 -11.38 -13.62 -6.57
CA PRO A 431 -11.95 -14.70 -5.78
C PRO A 431 -13.09 -15.42 -6.51
N SER A 432 -13.19 -16.73 -6.31
CA SER A 432 -14.27 -17.53 -6.89
C SER A 432 -15.63 -17.03 -6.43
N ALA A 433 -16.67 -17.20 -7.26
CA ALA A 433 -18.04 -16.81 -6.88
C ALA A 433 -18.48 -17.47 -5.55
N ALA A 434 -18.03 -18.70 -5.30
CA ALA A 434 -18.27 -19.42 -4.05
C ALA A 434 -17.63 -18.75 -2.82
N ALA A 435 -16.51 -18.03 -2.99
CA ALA A 435 -15.89 -17.25 -1.92
C ALA A 435 -16.63 -15.94 -1.62
N LEU A 436 -17.44 -15.44 -2.56
CA LEU A 436 -18.23 -14.22 -2.43
C LEU A 436 -19.64 -14.49 -1.91
N ASP A 437 -20.20 -15.66 -2.23
CA ASP A 437 -21.55 -16.11 -1.83
C ASP A 437 -21.57 -16.74 -0.42
N CYS A 438 -20.94 -16.10 0.57
CA CYS A 438 -21.11 -16.51 1.97
C CYS A 438 -22.44 -15.97 2.53
N GLU A 439 -23.21 -16.79 3.25
CA GLU A 439 -24.57 -16.47 3.70
C GLU A 439 -24.64 -15.36 4.78
N ASN A 440 -23.50 -14.86 5.28
CA ASN A 440 -23.43 -13.82 6.31
C ASN A 440 -22.97 -12.44 5.77
N PRO A 441 -23.89 -11.46 5.57
CA PRO A 441 -23.61 -10.21 4.86
C PRO A 441 -22.61 -9.26 5.54
N ASN A 442 -22.35 -9.39 6.85
CA ASN A 442 -21.39 -8.53 7.56
C ASN A 442 -19.95 -9.07 7.48
N LEU A 443 -19.78 -10.39 7.36
CA LEU A 443 -18.46 -11.04 7.22
C LEU A 443 -18.01 -11.12 5.75
N THR A 444 -18.95 -11.28 4.82
CA THR A 444 -18.68 -11.32 3.36
C THR A 444 -18.02 -10.05 2.83
N VAL A 445 -18.44 -8.88 3.31
CA VAL A 445 -17.89 -7.59 2.89
C VAL A 445 -16.45 -7.42 3.40
N PHE A 446 -16.18 -7.90 4.62
CA PHE A 446 -14.86 -7.81 5.24
C PHE A 446 -13.84 -8.66 4.46
N ASP A 447 -14.14 -9.93 4.22
CA ASP A 447 -13.22 -10.83 3.51
C ASP A 447 -13.05 -10.45 2.04
N SER A 448 -14.14 -10.07 1.35
CA SER A 448 -14.07 -9.66 -0.05
C SER A 448 -13.11 -8.48 -0.25
N SER A 449 -13.16 -7.48 0.63
CA SER A 449 -12.26 -6.31 0.57
C SER A 449 -10.78 -6.68 0.77
N ARG A 450 -10.49 -7.64 1.66
CA ARG A 450 -9.12 -8.09 1.94
C ARG A 450 -8.59 -9.01 0.84
N MET A 451 -9.44 -9.87 0.29
CA MET A 451 -9.09 -10.67 -0.89
C MET A 451 -8.81 -9.78 -2.11
N GLN A 452 -9.61 -8.72 -2.32
CA GLN A 452 -9.33 -7.72 -3.35
C GLN A 452 -7.99 -7.02 -3.10
N ARG A 453 -7.65 -6.70 -1.84
CA ARG A 453 -6.33 -6.13 -1.49
C ARG A 453 -5.19 -7.08 -1.86
N VAL A 454 -5.31 -8.38 -1.57
CA VAL A 454 -4.34 -9.41 -2.00
C VAL A 454 -4.20 -9.40 -3.53
N GLN A 455 -5.32 -9.34 -4.25
CA GLN A 455 -5.32 -9.26 -5.71
C GLN A 455 -4.59 -8.00 -6.23
N CYS A 456 -4.88 -6.82 -5.67
CA CYS A 456 -4.19 -5.57 -6.04
C CYS A 456 -2.68 -5.66 -5.81
N ARG A 457 -2.26 -6.25 -4.68
CA ARG A 457 -0.83 -6.49 -4.38
C ARG A 457 -0.22 -7.49 -5.35
N ALA A 458 -0.95 -8.51 -5.77
CA ALA A 458 -0.50 -9.49 -6.75
C ALA A 458 -0.31 -8.87 -8.13
N LEU A 459 -1.23 -8.00 -8.56
CA LEU A 459 -1.13 -7.22 -9.80
C LEU A 459 0.08 -6.26 -9.77
N THR A 460 0.31 -5.59 -8.65
CA THR A 460 1.49 -4.74 -8.45
C THR A 460 2.79 -5.55 -8.52
N CYS A 461 2.80 -6.73 -7.89
CA CYS A 461 3.92 -7.66 -7.96
C CYS A 461 4.17 -8.15 -9.40
N LEU A 462 3.10 -8.48 -10.12
CA LEU A 462 3.15 -8.90 -11.51
C LEU A 462 3.72 -7.81 -12.41
N HIS A 463 3.36 -6.55 -12.21
CA HIS A 463 3.96 -5.41 -12.91
C HIS A 463 5.50 -5.40 -12.79
N ASN A 464 6.03 -5.57 -11.56
CA ASN A 464 7.48 -5.57 -11.33
C ASN A 464 8.17 -6.80 -11.91
N ILE A 465 7.56 -7.99 -11.76
CA ILE A 465 8.07 -9.25 -12.32
C ILE A 465 8.15 -9.17 -13.85
N LEU A 466 7.08 -8.70 -14.50
CA LEU A 466 7.02 -8.57 -15.97
C LEU A 466 8.05 -7.57 -16.52
N SER A 467 8.41 -6.56 -15.73
CA SER A 467 9.36 -5.53 -16.14
C SER A 467 10.83 -5.95 -15.99
N SER A 468 11.11 -7.03 -15.24
CA SER A 468 12.47 -7.43 -14.86
C SER A 468 12.84 -8.88 -15.22
N MET A 469 11.88 -9.71 -15.64
CA MET A 469 12.09 -11.14 -15.90
C MET A 469 12.08 -11.49 -17.39
N ASP A 470 12.92 -12.43 -17.79
CA ASP A 470 12.90 -12.99 -19.14
C ASP A 470 11.64 -13.81 -19.44
N THR A 471 11.20 -13.74 -20.69
CA THR A 471 9.96 -14.38 -21.15
C THR A 471 9.94 -15.89 -21.01
N GLU A 472 11.09 -16.56 -21.03
CA GLU A 472 11.16 -18.02 -20.88
C GLU A 472 10.67 -18.48 -19.51
N PHE A 473 10.98 -17.70 -18.47
CA PHE A 473 10.59 -18.00 -17.09
C PHE A 473 9.13 -17.65 -16.78
N LEU A 474 8.50 -16.87 -17.66
CA LEU A 474 7.10 -16.45 -17.58
C LEU A 474 6.15 -17.38 -18.37
N GLY A 475 6.62 -18.58 -18.75
CA GLY A 475 5.83 -19.53 -19.53
C GLY A 475 5.87 -19.29 -21.04
N GLY A 476 6.81 -18.48 -21.53
CA GLY A 476 6.99 -18.18 -22.94
C GLY A 476 5.83 -17.40 -23.54
N ALA A 477 5.73 -17.41 -24.88
CA ALA A 477 4.70 -16.67 -25.60
C ALA A 477 3.27 -17.10 -25.23
N SER A 478 3.03 -18.40 -25.06
CA SER A 478 1.72 -18.92 -24.66
C SER A 478 1.33 -18.52 -23.24
N GLY A 479 2.30 -18.51 -22.31
CA GLY A 479 2.09 -18.02 -20.95
C GLY A 479 1.67 -16.55 -20.94
N LEU A 480 2.43 -15.68 -21.61
CA LEU A 480 2.12 -14.26 -21.69
C LEU A 480 0.77 -13.97 -22.36
N GLN A 481 0.40 -14.72 -23.39
CA GLN A 481 -0.93 -14.62 -24.00
C GLN A 481 -2.07 -14.98 -23.03
N ALA A 482 -1.88 -16.02 -22.21
CA ALA A 482 -2.86 -16.37 -21.18
C ALA A 482 -2.99 -15.26 -20.12
N VAL A 483 -1.86 -14.69 -19.68
CA VAL A 483 -1.88 -13.52 -18.77
C VAL A 483 -2.59 -12.33 -19.43
N ALA A 484 -2.36 -12.08 -20.72
CA ALA A 484 -2.96 -10.95 -21.44
C ALA A 484 -4.48 -11.07 -21.53
N GLN A 485 -4.98 -12.28 -21.81
CA GLN A 485 -6.42 -12.56 -21.80
C GLN A 485 -7.02 -12.35 -20.40
N HIS A 486 -6.32 -12.80 -19.36
CA HIS A 486 -6.77 -12.65 -17.99
C HIS A 486 -6.80 -11.18 -17.52
N LEU A 487 -5.70 -10.43 -17.68
CA LEU A 487 -5.66 -9.03 -17.29
C LEU A 487 -6.66 -8.19 -18.08
N SER A 488 -6.85 -8.50 -19.37
CA SER A 488 -7.87 -7.83 -20.17
C SER A 488 -9.27 -8.08 -19.63
N SER A 489 -9.62 -9.32 -19.25
CA SER A 489 -10.94 -9.59 -18.69
C SER A 489 -11.18 -8.86 -17.36
N LEU A 490 -10.13 -8.67 -16.55
CA LEU A 490 -10.19 -7.90 -15.31
C LEU A 490 -10.41 -6.40 -15.54
N VAL A 491 -9.61 -5.77 -16.42
CA VAL A 491 -9.74 -4.33 -16.75
C VAL A 491 -11.13 -3.99 -17.27
N PHE A 492 -11.74 -4.90 -18.03
CA PHE A 492 -13.05 -4.71 -18.64
C PHE A 492 -14.19 -5.43 -17.89
N SER A 493 -13.96 -5.81 -16.63
CA SER A 493 -14.98 -6.42 -15.77
C SER A 493 -15.97 -5.38 -15.20
N SER A 494 -16.95 -5.82 -14.41
CA SER A 494 -18.14 -5.05 -13.96
C SER A 494 -17.89 -3.59 -13.54
N ALA A 495 -18.92 -2.75 -13.70
CA ALA A 495 -18.92 -1.32 -13.36
C ALA A 495 -18.52 -0.99 -11.89
N GLU A 496 -18.62 -1.96 -10.98
CA GLU A 496 -18.19 -1.86 -9.59
C GLU A 496 -16.66 -1.97 -9.41
N ALA A 497 -15.98 -2.82 -10.19
CA ALA A 497 -14.52 -2.96 -10.13
C ALA A 497 -13.79 -1.70 -10.66
N LEU A 498 -14.45 -0.96 -11.55
CA LEU A 498 -13.99 0.32 -12.10
C LEU A 498 -14.07 1.50 -11.10
N LYS A 499 -14.52 1.28 -9.85
CA LYS A 499 -14.58 2.32 -8.81
C LYS A 499 -13.42 2.29 -7.83
N ASP A 500 -12.64 1.21 -7.78
CA ASP A 500 -11.48 1.12 -6.89
C ASP A 500 -10.22 1.63 -7.61
N GLU A 501 -9.74 2.79 -7.17
CA GLU A 501 -8.61 3.50 -7.76
C GLU A 501 -7.30 2.68 -7.72
N GLU A 502 -7.07 1.98 -6.60
CA GLU A 502 -5.86 1.18 -6.38
C GLU A 502 -5.87 -0.06 -7.26
N PHE A 503 -7.04 -0.70 -7.40
CA PHE A 503 -7.21 -1.83 -8.32
C PHE A 503 -6.95 -1.42 -9.77
N LEU A 504 -7.57 -0.32 -10.21
CA LEU A 504 -7.42 0.19 -11.58
C LEU A 504 -5.97 0.52 -11.91
N GLU A 505 -5.26 1.19 -11.01
CA GLU A 505 -3.85 1.50 -11.18
C GLU A 505 -3.00 0.22 -11.27
N ALA A 506 -3.23 -0.75 -10.38
CA ALA A 506 -2.47 -1.99 -10.36
C ALA A 506 -2.69 -2.83 -11.63
N VAL A 507 -3.95 -3.02 -12.05
CA VAL A 507 -4.26 -3.84 -13.23
C VAL A 507 -3.77 -3.18 -14.53
N THR A 508 -3.91 -1.85 -14.66
CA THR A 508 -3.44 -1.15 -15.86
C THR A 508 -1.91 -1.10 -15.92
N SER A 509 -1.22 -0.99 -14.79
CA SER A 509 0.25 -1.08 -14.73
C SER A 509 0.77 -2.46 -15.10
N ALA A 510 0.14 -3.52 -14.59
CA ALA A 510 0.49 -4.90 -14.95
C ALA A 510 0.28 -5.17 -16.45
N LEU A 511 -0.85 -4.74 -16.99
CA LEU A 511 -1.16 -4.89 -18.41
C LEU A 511 -0.20 -4.09 -19.29
N ARG A 512 0.17 -2.87 -18.91
CA ARG A 512 1.18 -2.07 -19.61
C ARG A 512 2.51 -2.81 -19.73
N SER A 513 3.05 -3.31 -18.61
CA SER A 513 4.32 -4.07 -18.62
C SER A 513 4.22 -5.35 -19.43
N LEU A 514 3.09 -6.05 -19.35
CA LEU A 514 2.85 -7.26 -20.14
C LEU A 514 2.89 -6.97 -21.65
N LEU A 515 2.18 -5.93 -22.09
CA LEU A 515 2.16 -5.58 -23.50
C LEU A 515 3.54 -5.10 -23.96
N GLN A 516 4.28 -4.37 -23.13
CA GLN A 516 5.64 -3.94 -23.44
C GLN A 516 6.58 -5.12 -23.70
N ILE A 517 6.59 -6.14 -22.81
CA ILE A 517 7.44 -7.31 -22.99
C ILE A 517 7.02 -8.12 -24.23
N MET A 518 5.71 -8.22 -24.49
CA MET A 518 5.18 -8.88 -25.69
C MET A 518 5.61 -8.15 -26.98
N ALA A 519 5.50 -6.83 -27.04
CA ALA A 519 5.96 -6.02 -28.18
C ALA A 519 7.46 -6.21 -28.43
N THR A 520 8.27 -6.10 -27.36
CA THR A 520 9.74 -6.22 -27.43
C THR A 520 10.18 -7.57 -27.98
N LYS A 521 9.43 -8.64 -27.69
CA LYS A 521 9.70 -10.01 -28.15
C LYS A 521 8.90 -10.41 -29.40
N ASN A 522 8.20 -9.47 -30.04
CA ASN A 522 7.34 -9.70 -31.21
C ASN A 522 6.27 -10.78 -30.99
N ILE A 523 5.69 -10.83 -29.79
CA ILE A 523 4.58 -11.72 -29.45
C ILE A 523 3.26 -10.97 -29.73
N PRO A 524 2.29 -11.58 -30.45
CA PRO A 524 1.01 -10.94 -30.74
C PRO A 524 0.24 -10.59 -29.45
N GLN A 525 -0.19 -9.32 -29.33
CA GLN A 525 -0.80 -8.76 -28.13
C GLN A 525 -2.31 -9.02 -27.99
N CYS A 526 -2.97 -9.59 -29.00
CA CYS A 526 -4.37 -10.04 -28.97
C CYS A 526 -5.39 -9.03 -28.39
N MET A 527 -5.26 -7.74 -28.73
CA MET A 527 -6.22 -6.70 -28.34
C MET A 527 -7.32 -6.51 -29.39
N THR A 528 -8.58 -6.47 -28.96
CA THR A 528 -9.72 -6.18 -29.84
C THR A 528 -9.92 -4.67 -30.03
N PRO A 529 -10.51 -4.22 -31.15
CA PRO A 529 -10.83 -2.80 -31.35
C PRO A 529 -11.71 -2.19 -30.25
N HIS A 530 -12.61 -2.98 -29.67
CA HIS A 530 -13.46 -2.54 -28.55
C HIS A 530 -12.63 -2.21 -27.30
N GLN A 531 -11.68 -3.06 -26.94
CA GLN A 531 -10.79 -2.85 -25.79
C GLN A 531 -9.91 -1.60 -25.98
N LEU A 532 -9.44 -1.36 -27.21
CA LEU A 532 -8.68 -0.14 -27.55
C LEU A 532 -9.54 1.13 -27.44
N MET A 533 -10.82 1.08 -27.85
CA MET A 533 -11.75 2.19 -27.64
C MET A 533 -11.96 2.48 -26.15
N SER A 534 -12.12 1.45 -25.32
CA SER A 534 -12.24 1.62 -23.87
C SER A 534 -10.98 2.25 -23.24
N PHE A 535 -9.77 1.93 -23.73
CA PHE A 535 -8.56 2.64 -23.29
C PHE A 535 -8.50 4.10 -23.77
N CYS A 536 -8.99 4.40 -24.98
CA CYS A 536 -9.10 5.79 -25.45
C CYS A 536 -10.07 6.61 -24.55
N GLU A 537 -11.18 6.00 -24.14
CA GLU A 537 -12.12 6.59 -23.19
C GLU A 537 -11.45 6.79 -21.83
N ALA A 538 -10.82 5.76 -21.25
CA ALA A 538 -10.12 5.84 -19.97
C ALA A 538 -9.03 6.94 -19.98
N ALA A 539 -8.23 7.02 -21.05
CA ALA A 539 -7.21 8.05 -21.22
C ALA A 539 -7.79 9.49 -21.26
N THR A 540 -9.04 9.64 -21.69
CA THR A 540 -9.71 10.95 -21.84
C THR A 540 -10.49 11.35 -20.59
N SER A 541 -11.23 10.42 -19.97
CA SER A 541 -12.26 10.75 -18.97
C SER A 541 -11.98 10.24 -17.56
N CYS A 542 -10.98 9.38 -17.34
CA CYS A 542 -10.66 8.91 -16.00
C CYS A 542 -10.14 10.08 -15.13
N GLU A 543 -10.51 10.13 -13.85
CA GLU A 543 -10.02 11.18 -12.94
C GLU A 543 -8.59 10.90 -12.47
N LEU A 544 -8.16 9.64 -12.50
CA LEU A 544 -6.87 9.18 -12.01
C LEU A 544 -5.77 9.37 -13.06
N VAL A 545 -4.84 10.27 -12.78
CA VAL A 545 -3.70 10.56 -13.67
C VAL A 545 -2.86 9.31 -13.95
N SER A 546 -2.61 8.45 -12.95
CA SER A 546 -1.85 7.21 -13.11
C SER A 546 -2.49 6.25 -14.12
N VAL A 547 -3.79 6.01 -13.98
CA VAL A 547 -4.57 5.17 -14.91
C VAL A 547 -4.57 5.74 -16.32
N ARG A 548 -4.68 7.07 -16.48
CA ARG A 548 -4.63 7.73 -17.78
C ARG A 548 -3.27 7.56 -18.45
N VAL A 549 -2.18 7.76 -17.70
CA VAL A 549 -0.81 7.55 -18.19
C VAL A 549 -0.62 6.10 -18.63
N ASN A 550 -1.07 5.12 -17.82
CA ASN A 550 -1.02 3.71 -18.21
C ASN A 550 -1.83 3.42 -19.48
N ALA A 551 -3.03 4.00 -19.61
CA ALA A 551 -3.87 3.83 -20.80
C ALA A 551 -3.21 4.40 -22.06
N LEU A 552 -2.60 5.58 -21.96
CA LEU A 552 -1.84 6.20 -23.06
C LEU A 552 -0.65 5.33 -23.48
N ALA A 553 0.12 4.83 -22.52
CA ALA A 553 1.24 3.92 -22.78
C ALA A 553 0.77 2.63 -23.46
N ILE A 554 -0.32 2.01 -22.98
CA ILE A 554 -0.91 0.81 -23.59
C ILE A 554 -1.30 1.08 -25.05
N LEU A 555 -1.90 2.24 -25.35
CA LEU A 555 -2.25 2.65 -26.71
C LEU A 555 -1.00 2.85 -27.58
N GLY A 556 0.07 3.44 -27.03
CA GLY A 556 1.36 3.62 -27.70
C GLY A 556 2.00 2.29 -28.10
N ILE A 557 2.15 1.40 -27.11
CA ILE A 557 2.74 0.07 -27.26
C ILE A 557 1.94 -0.77 -28.27
N THR A 558 0.61 -0.79 -28.13
CA THR A 558 -0.24 -1.60 -29.00
C THR A 558 -0.30 -1.02 -30.41
N GLY A 559 -0.40 0.31 -30.54
CA GLY A 559 -0.43 0.95 -31.85
C GLY A 559 0.89 0.81 -32.61
N SER A 560 2.05 0.86 -31.95
CA SER A 560 3.35 0.60 -32.59
C SER A 560 3.47 -0.85 -33.11
N SER A 561 2.81 -1.81 -32.44
CA SER A 561 2.73 -3.20 -32.92
C SER A 561 1.78 -3.32 -34.11
N LEU A 562 0.59 -2.69 -34.02
CA LEU A 562 -0.41 -2.67 -35.10
C LEU A 562 0.09 -1.96 -36.36
N ALA A 563 0.98 -0.98 -36.25
CA ALA A 563 1.59 -0.27 -37.38
C ALA A 563 2.29 -1.20 -38.38
N LYS A 564 2.74 -2.37 -37.90
CA LYS A 564 3.46 -3.39 -38.69
C LYS A 564 2.53 -4.46 -39.26
N GLU A 565 1.26 -4.50 -38.85
CA GLU A 565 0.25 -5.45 -39.31
C GLU A 565 -0.58 -4.84 -40.42
N LYS A 566 -1.03 -5.65 -41.39
CA LYS A 566 -1.85 -5.17 -42.51
C LYS A 566 -3.30 -4.88 -42.08
N ASN A 567 -3.94 -3.91 -42.73
CA ASN A 567 -5.34 -3.53 -42.52
C ASN A 567 -5.65 -2.95 -41.13
N THR A 568 -4.69 -2.29 -40.49
CA THR A 568 -4.85 -1.67 -39.16
C THR A 568 -4.98 -0.15 -39.21
N ALA A 569 -4.87 0.50 -40.38
CA ALA A 569 -4.91 1.96 -40.50
C ALA A 569 -6.15 2.63 -39.87
N ASP A 570 -7.33 1.98 -39.89
CA ASP A 570 -8.53 2.58 -39.29
C ASP A 570 -8.45 2.58 -37.74
N THR A 571 -7.92 1.51 -37.15
CA THR A 571 -7.64 1.44 -35.71
C THR A 571 -6.56 2.44 -35.32
N LEU A 572 -5.50 2.57 -36.11
CA LEU A 572 -4.42 3.54 -35.88
C LEU A 572 -4.90 4.99 -36.01
N GLN A 573 -5.84 5.28 -36.92
CA GLN A 573 -6.49 6.59 -36.99
C GLN A 573 -7.29 6.90 -35.73
N LEU A 574 -8.02 5.93 -35.19
CA LEU A 574 -8.76 6.10 -33.93
C LEU A 574 -7.80 6.41 -32.78
N ILE A 575 -6.75 5.60 -32.61
CA ILE A 575 -5.71 5.80 -31.58
C ILE A 575 -5.05 7.18 -31.76
N GLY A 576 -4.59 7.50 -32.97
CA GLY A 576 -3.90 8.76 -33.26
C GLY A 576 -4.76 10.00 -32.99
N ASN A 577 -6.05 9.96 -33.33
CA ASN A 577 -6.98 11.06 -33.02
C ASN A 577 -7.18 11.23 -31.51
N ALA A 578 -7.30 10.14 -30.75
CA ALA A 578 -7.44 10.19 -29.29
C ALA A 578 -6.19 10.79 -28.65
N LEU A 579 -5.00 10.28 -29.01
CA LEU A 579 -3.72 10.76 -28.49
C LEU A 579 -3.48 12.24 -28.84
N LEU A 580 -3.76 12.67 -30.08
CA LEU A 580 -3.66 14.08 -30.50
C LEU A 580 -4.59 14.98 -29.69
N ASN A 581 -5.83 14.56 -29.48
CA ASN A 581 -6.80 15.33 -28.71
C ASN A 581 -6.32 15.56 -27.27
N ILE A 582 -5.77 14.53 -26.63
CA ILE A 582 -5.21 14.60 -25.27
C ILE A 582 -3.96 15.47 -25.23
N ALA A 583 -2.99 15.25 -26.13
CA ALA A 583 -1.77 16.04 -26.21
C ALA A 583 -2.05 17.54 -26.41
N MET A 584 -3.13 17.90 -27.13
CA MET A 584 -3.53 19.28 -27.37
C MET A 584 -4.30 19.93 -26.21
N LYS A 585 -5.22 19.20 -25.58
CA LYS A 585 -6.24 19.78 -24.70
C LYS A 585 -6.06 19.48 -23.23
N ASP A 586 -5.25 18.48 -22.86
CA ASP A 586 -5.14 18.12 -21.46
C ASP A 586 -4.47 19.21 -20.61
N SER A 587 -4.91 19.28 -19.36
CA SER A 587 -4.40 20.23 -18.36
C SER A 587 -3.18 19.70 -17.62
N ASN A 588 -3.01 18.37 -17.56
CA ASN A 588 -1.91 17.72 -16.89
C ASN A 588 -0.74 17.51 -17.87
N LEU A 589 0.44 18.05 -17.53
CA LEU A 589 1.62 18.00 -18.39
C LEU A 589 2.21 16.59 -18.53
N VAL A 590 2.10 15.75 -17.49
CA VAL A 590 2.59 14.36 -17.55
C VAL A 590 1.77 13.58 -18.55
N VAL A 591 0.45 13.75 -18.52
CA VAL A 591 -0.48 13.14 -19.48
C VAL A 591 -0.22 13.63 -20.91
N CYS A 592 0.02 14.95 -21.09
CA CYS A 592 0.39 15.47 -22.40
C CYS A 592 1.71 14.87 -22.93
N GLY A 593 2.70 14.69 -22.05
CA GLY A 593 3.99 14.07 -22.39
C GLY A 593 3.83 12.63 -22.84
N GLU A 594 3.15 11.83 -22.01
CA GLU A 594 2.87 10.42 -22.33
C GLU A 594 2.08 10.28 -23.65
N ALA A 595 1.10 11.16 -23.89
CA ALA A 595 0.34 11.13 -25.15
C ALA A 595 1.21 11.45 -26.38
N LEU A 596 2.22 12.31 -26.23
CA LEU A 596 3.18 12.62 -27.29
C LEU A 596 4.15 11.47 -27.51
N ASP A 597 4.67 10.86 -26.45
CA ASP A 597 5.57 9.70 -26.57
C ASP A 597 4.84 8.53 -27.21
N ALA A 598 3.60 8.26 -26.80
CA ALA A 598 2.74 7.28 -27.46
C ALA A 598 2.49 7.62 -28.95
N LEU A 599 2.31 8.89 -29.32
CA LEU A 599 2.20 9.29 -30.74
C LEU A 599 3.50 9.00 -31.50
N PHE A 600 4.65 9.26 -30.88
CA PHE A 600 5.95 9.01 -31.49
C PHE A 600 6.14 7.51 -31.72
N ASP A 601 5.78 6.67 -30.75
CA ASP A 601 5.88 5.21 -30.86
C ASP A 601 4.96 4.64 -31.95
N VAL A 602 3.69 5.10 -32.00
CA VAL A 602 2.69 4.60 -32.94
C VAL A 602 3.03 4.96 -34.38
N PHE A 603 3.55 6.18 -34.60
CA PHE A 603 3.81 6.72 -35.94
C PHE A 603 5.32 6.78 -36.28
N ALA A 604 6.15 6.06 -35.51
CA ALA A 604 7.58 5.95 -35.79
C ALA A 604 7.86 5.20 -37.08
N ASP A 605 7.16 4.10 -37.35
CA ASP A 605 7.47 3.18 -38.46
C ASP A 605 6.23 2.35 -38.86
N GLY A 606 6.12 1.99 -40.15
CA GLY A 606 5.07 1.12 -40.69
C GLY A 606 4.12 1.77 -41.71
N ASP A 607 3.83 1.05 -42.80
CA ASP A 607 2.98 1.53 -43.91
C ASP A 607 1.56 1.92 -43.47
N GLU A 608 0.94 1.15 -42.57
CA GLU A 608 -0.41 1.45 -42.06
C GLU A 608 -0.40 2.68 -41.14
N ALA A 609 0.68 2.90 -40.38
CA ALA A 609 0.85 4.11 -39.57
C ALA A 609 1.05 5.34 -40.45
N GLU A 610 1.83 5.27 -41.53
CA GLU A 610 1.95 6.37 -42.49
C GLU A 610 0.60 6.73 -43.13
N LYS A 611 -0.17 5.71 -43.55
CA LYS A 611 -1.51 5.89 -44.12
C LYS A 611 -2.45 6.54 -43.11
N ALA A 612 -2.48 6.05 -41.87
CA ALA A 612 -3.26 6.63 -40.79
C ALA A 612 -2.83 8.07 -40.47
N GLY A 613 -1.52 8.33 -40.42
CA GLY A 613 -0.93 9.64 -40.15
C GLY A 613 -1.31 10.69 -41.20
N LYS A 614 -1.38 10.29 -42.48
CA LYS A 614 -1.90 11.13 -43.56
C LYS A 614 -3.39 11.44 -43.37
N ASN A 615 -4.19 10.44 -43.03
CA ASN A 615 -5.65 10.60 -42.83
C ASN A 615 -6.00 11.54 -41.67
N ILE A 616 -5.21 11.53 -40.59
CA ILE A 616 -5.43 12.42 -39.42
C ILE A 616 -4.70 13.77 -39.53
N ASN A 617 -4.04 14.05 -40.66
CA ASN A 617 -3.22 15.25 -40.86
C ASN A 617 -2.15 15.45 -39.77
N LEU A 618 -1.51 14.36 -39.33
CA LEU A 618 -0.63 14.33 -38.15
C LEU A 618 0.43 15.45 -38.14
N LEU A 619 1.16 15.62 -39.26
CA LEU A 619 2.22 16.63 -39.36
C LEU A 619 1.69 18.05 -39.15
N SER A 620 0.55 18.39 -39.76
CA SER A 620 -0.07 19.71 -39.62
C SER A 620 -0.52 19.95 -38.18
N SER A 621 -1.12 18.94 -37.54
CA SER A 621 -1.57 19.00 -36.15
C SER A 621 -0.40 19.17 -35.17
N LEU A 622 0.70 18.44 -35.35
CA LEU A 622 1.90 18.56 -34.51
C LEU A 622 2.62 19.91 -34.68
N LYS A 623 2.65 20.46 -35.90
CA LYS A 623 3.16 21.83 -36.15
C LYS A 623 2.34 22.88 -35.43
N ALA A 624 1.02 22.73 -35.42
CA ALA A 624 0.11 23.63 -34.69
C ALA A 624 0.28 23.55 -33.16
N LEU A 625 0.80 22.43 -32.65
CA LEU A 625 1.04 22.20 -31.23
C LEU A 625 2.33 22.88 -30.71
N GLN A 626 3.33 23.10 -31.58
CA GLN A 626 4.65 23.63 -31.23
C GLN A 626 4.61 25.00 -30.50
N PRO A 627 3.77 25.99 -30.90
CA PRO A 627 3.62 27.25 -30.17
C PRO A 627 2.98 27.08 -28.78
N GLY A 628 2.09 26.10 -28.61
CA GLY A 628 1.39 25.84 -27.34
C GLY A 628 2.33 25.42 -26.21
N PHE A 629 3.30 24.56 -26.50
CA PHE A 629 4.32 24.16 -25.52
C PHE A 629 5.29 25.31 -25.18
N ARG A 630 5.55 26.20 -26.14
CA ARG A 630 6.34 27.41 -25.90
C ARG A 630 5.63 28.36 -24.93
N LEU A 631 4.34 28.61 -25.14
CA LEU A 631 3.50 29.44 -24.27
C LEU A 631 3.36 28.86 -22.84
N ARG A 632 3.21 27.53 -22.73
CA ARG A 632 3.19 26.85 -21.42
C ARG A 632 4.53 27.02 -20.69
N LYS A 633 5.67 26.89 -21.38
CA LYS A 633 7.00 27.12 -20.77
C LYS A 633 7.23 28.58 -20.37
N GLU A 634 6.74 29.55 -21.13
CA GLU A 634 6.90 30.99 -20.84
C GLU A 634 6.17 31.41 -19.54
N GLY A 635 5.23 30.62 -19.05
CA GLY A 635 4.65 30.71 -17.70
C GLY A 635 5.57 30.25 -16.57
N LYS A 636 6.88 30.53 -16.64
CA LYS A 636 7.96 30.01 -15.76
C LYS A 636 7.77 30.17 -14.24
N GLY A 637 6.78 30.92 -13.78
CA GLY A 637 6.42 31.03 -12.36
C GLY A 637 5.31 30.08 -11.87
N LYS A 638 4.69 29.30 -12.77
CA LYS A 638 3.55 28.41 -12.45
C LYS A 638 3.91 26.93 -12.33
N TYR A 639 5.13 26.55 -12.71
CA TYR A 639 5.53 25.14 -12.84
C TYR A 639 6.73 24.82 -11.95
N SER A 640 6.81 23.59 -11.44
CA SER A 640 7.96 23.10 -10.69
C SER A 640 9.17 22.86 -11.61
N PRO A 641 10.41 22.75 -11.06
CA PRO A 641 11.60 22.38 -11.84
C PRO A 641 11.40 21.09 -12.65
N ASP A 642 10.84 20.04 -12.03
CA ASP A 642 10.55 18.76 -12.69
C ASP A 642 9.60 18.93 -13.88
N GLN A 643 8.54 19.73 -13.72
CA GLN A 643 7.58 20.02 -14.79
C GLN A 643 8.22 20.79 -15.95
N LEU A 644 9.20 21.67 -15.66
CA LEU A 644 9.95 22.37 -16.69
C LEU A 644 10.88 21.42 -17.46
N CYS A 645 11.49 20.44 -16.78
CA CYS A 645 12.30 19.39 -17.41
C CYS A 645 11.45 18.56 -18.39
N VAL A 646 10.29 18.07 -17.94
CA VAL A 646 9.37 17.31 -18.80
C VAL A 646 8.94 18.13 -20.03
N LEU A 647 8.63 19.43 -19.85
CA LEU A 647 8.30 20.33 -20.97
C LEU A 647 9.44 20.48 -21.98
N ASP A 648 10.69 20.47 -21.52
CA ASP A 648 11.86 20.56 -22.39
C ASP A 648 12.10 19.29 -23.18
N ASN A 649 11.99 18.12 -22.53
CA ASN A 649 12.07 16.83 -23.20
C ASN A 649 10.98 16.69 -24.27
N MET A 650 9.72 16.98 -23.92
CA MET A 650 8.60 17.00 -24.87
C MET A 650 8.88 17.89 -26.08
N ARG A 651 9.42 19.10 -25.86
CA ARG A 651 9.69 20.05 -26.94
C ARG A 651 10.80 19.55 -27.88
N ILE A 652 11.86 18.99 -27.32
CA ILE A 652 12.99 18.47 -28.11
C ILE A 652 12.52 17.29 -28.96
N ASN A 653 11.81 16.34 -28.35
CA ASN A 653 11.30 15.15 -29.03
C ASN A 653 10.27 15.52 -30.11
N LEU A 654 9.33 16.43 -29.82
CA LEU A 654 8.37 16.93 -30.80
C LEU A 654 9.06 17.57 -32.01
N LYS A 655 10.10 18.39 -31.80
CA LYS A 655 10.84 19.01 -32.90
C LYS A 655 11.56 17.97 -33.77
N ARG A 656 12.19 16.97 -33.14
CA ARG A 656 12.85 15.85 -33.83
C ARG A 656 11.84 15.06 -34.66
N PHE A 657 10.69 14.73 -34.08
CA PHE A 657 9.66 13.95 -34.75
C PHE A 657 8.98 14.70 -35.91
N ILE A 658 8.72 16.00 -35.77
CA ILE A 658 8.24 16.82 -36.91
C ILE A 658 9.24 16.79 -38.06
N SER A 659 10.54 16.93 -37.77
CA SER A 659 11.59 16.90 -38.79
C SER A 659 11.66 15.53 -39.48
N TYR A 660 11.44 14.45 -38.72
CA TYR A 660 11.33 13.10 -39.24
C TYR A 660 10.16 12.95 -40.23
N LEU A 661 8.95 13.38 -39.85
CA LEU A 661 7.76 13.33 -40.70
C LEU A 661 7.90 14.18 -41.98
N GLU A 662 8.57 15.34 -41.91
CA GLU A 662 8.85 16.17 -43.08
C GLU A 662 9.77 15.46 -44.09
N ASN A 663 10.75 14.70 -43.61
CA ASN A 663 11.65 13.93 -44.47
C ASN A 663 10.94 12.74 -45.11
N LEU A 664 10.00 12.11 -44.40
CA LEU A 664 9.13 11.06 -44.93
C LEU A 664 8.24 11.56 -46.08
N GLN A 665 7.64 12.74 -45.97
CA GLN A 665 6.81 13.31 -47.04
C GLN A 665 7.59 13.69 -48.31
N ARG A 666 8.91 13.82 -48.21
CA ARG A 666 9.80 14.18 -49.34
C ARG A 666 10.30 12.94 -50.10
N LYS A 667 10.18 11.74 -49.52
CA LYS A 667 10.42 10.46 -50.18
C LYS A 667 9.14 9.99 -50.86
#